data_AF-A0A3C1H6B9-F1
#
_entry.id   AF-A0A3C1H6B9-F1
#
_cell.length_a   1.000
_cell.length_b   1.000
_cell.length_c   1.000
_cell.angle_alpha   90.00
_cell.angle_beta   90.00
_cell.angle_gamma   90.00
#
_symmetry.space_group_name_H-M   'P 1'
#
loop_
_entity.id
_entity.type
_entity.pdbx_description
1 polymer ?
#
loop_
_entity_poly.entity_id
_entity_poly.type
_entity_poly.pdbx_seq_one_letter_code
_entity_poly.pdbx_strand_id
1 'polypeptide(L)'
;MKPLFWLPSPGSAAFSLGALAAAATTASPARGDTLLDFSSLPAGQGQNSAVIQSFGDKAAVSSKGVVVTGTGTPGIDLTWSRSPAGEWQYYVDSVWSAAQMDTAAIGKAFDITFTPVPGAGVVIKSFNLHPYYTSGTTYDYDWSVLDLDGNPLAGSSLTAVSDGTKTPVDVGFTGALGQPVVLRLVRTGGDGRGDSIALDDLLFSQIPVVPPAPVAVISSPAAGPGASPEILFAAAVQDGVLKVNPSTFALLLDGVPVTPVVTSSPGRYDIAYASSARLLPSGSTHSFELRFLDNVARTPHAYSSSVGFTVRAYQSITLPPPAVLETFSEVTEGRLPDGWSGISYVPGLDSNFDLQDLNSASYDGWTVIDSHRLTQPLRSYTGHVTTSDYQRVLTPNPVYAVNGSLVKELASGNILFNTSGYRSGPGQYGAVFTRDFDLTGKSDVALCFHSLWEQNQDSMAAVEYSIDQGATWMPVAYFLHTGDLRYDADNQIDALATLTATQPDTPRYVDPSSGETRGTMYGDFIQAPLDPSLAAYIQGRDDDNAVTSKRVEFFPLPAAANQPAVRLRFAHAGTDSWYWGIDDVGLYSMPHLDIVSGGAGGGATLSWTGDGRLFRAAELEGPWAEVPAGELNGKSYALDAAHLSGRQYFRVQ
;
A
#
# COMPACT_ATOMS: atom_id res chain seq x y z
N MET A 1 15.70 -22.45 26.24
CA MET A 1 14.88 -22.44 25.00
C MET A 1 15.79 -21.99 23.86
N LYS A 2 15.91 -22.77 22.79
CA LYS A 2 16.67 -22.37 21.58
C LYS A 2 15.79 -21.46 20.72
N PRO A 3 16.26 -20.30 20.23
CA PRO A 3 15.56 -19.60 19.16
C PRO A 3 15.78 -20.38 17.86
N LEU A 4 14.68 -20.88 17.28
CA LEU A 4 14.68 -21.57 16.00
C LEU A 4 14.77 -20.49 14.90
N PHE A 5 15.97 -20.26 14.37
CA PHE A 5 16.16 -19.42 13.18
C PHE A 5 15.58 -20.13 11.96
N TRP A 6 14.65 -19.47 11.28
CA TRP A 6 14.09 -19.91 10.00
C TRP A 6 14.85 -19.18 8.88
N LEU A 7 15.72 -19.89 8.16
CA LEU A 7 16.27 -19.45 6.87
C LEU A 7 15.28 -19.88 5.77
N PRO A 8 14.85 -18.99 4.87
CA PRO A 8 14.07 -19.41 3.71
C PRO A 8 14.99 -20.08 2.68
N SER A 9 14.65 -21.30 2.29
CA SER A 9 15.27 -21.95 1.13
C SER A 9 14.71 -21.38 -0.18
N PRO A 10 15.53 -21.29 -1.25
CA PRO A 10 15.06 -20.83 -2.56
C PRO A 10 14.44 -22.01 -3.32
N GLY A 11 13.15 -21.89 -3.67
CA GLY A 11 12.48 -22.96 -4.39
C GLY A 11 11.18 -22.55 -5.06
N SER A 12 11.25 -22.47 -6.39
CA SER A 12 10.16 -22.66 -7.36
C SER A 12 9.09 -21.57 -7.46
N ALA A 13 9.27 -20.70 -8.46
CA ALA A 13 8.21 -19.94 -9.10
C ALA A 13 7.15 -20.88 -9.69
N ALA A 14 5.98 -20.93 -9.06
CA ALA A 14 4.77 -21.48 -9.65
C ALA A 14 3.97 -20.31 -10.23
N PHE A 15 3.91 -20.23 -11.56
CA PHE A 15 3.00 -19.33 -12.27
C PHE A 15 1.56 -19.81 -12.04
N SER A 16 0.76 -19.05 -11.30
CA SER A 16 -0.69 -19.22 -11.28
C SER A 16 -1.29 -18.52 -12.50
N LEU A 17 -1.95 -19.29 -13.37
CA LEU A 17 -2.78 -18.76 -14.46
C LEU A 17 -3.78 -17.74 -13.89
N GLY A 18 -3.78 -16.54 -14.49
CA GLY A 18 -4.71 -15.48 -14.18
C GLY A 18 -6.15 -15.96 -14.26
N ALA A 19 -6.92 -15.62 -13.22
CA ALA A 19 -8.35 -15.82 -13.18
C ALA A 19 -9.00 -15.22 -14.42
N LEU A 20 -9.70 -16.06 -15.18
CA LEU A 20 -10.68 -15.62 -16.16
C LEU A 20 -11.71 -14.77 -15.40
N ALA A 21 -11.68 -13.45 -15.62
CA ALA A 21 -12.79 -12.60 -15.26
C ALA A 21 -14.00 -13.11 -16.06
N ALA A 22 -14.96 -13.74 -15.38
CA ALA A 22 -16.29 -13.93 -15.92
C ALA A 22 -16.89 -12.53 -16.10
N ALA A 23 -16.73 -11.99 -17.31
CA ALA A 23 -17.50 -10.84 -17.75
C ALA A 23 -18.97 -11.22 -17.65
N ALA A 24 -19.63 -10.73 -16.60
CA ALA A 24 -21.07 -10.67 -16.58
C ALA A 24 -21.49 -9.91 -17.84
N THR A 25 -22.08 -10.63 -18.79
CA THR A 25 -22.70 -10.07 -19.97
C THR A 25 -23.91 -9.28 -19.51
N THR A 26 -23.69 -8.02 -19.13
CA THR A 26 -24.77 -7.05 -19.12
C THR A 26 -25.29 -6.97 -20.55
N ALA A 27 -26.56 -7.32 -20.73
CA ALA A 27 -27.23 -7.14 -22.00
C ALA A 27 -27.01 -5.70 -22.45
N SER A 28 -26.31 -5.49 -23.57
CA SER A 28 -26.20 -4.17 -24.17
C SER A 28 -27.62 -3.61 -24.34
N PRO A 29 -27.88 -2.35 -23.98
CA PRO A 29 -29.18 -1.73 -24.25
C PRO A 29 -29.46 -1.90 -25.75
N ALA A 30 -30.69 -2.33 -26.07
CA ALA A 30 -31.12 -2.56 -27.44
C ALA A 30 -30.76 -1.34 -28.30
N ARG A 31 -29.96 -1.56 -29.37
CA ARG A 31 -29.56 -0.48 -30.29
C ARG A 31 -30.83 0.12 -30.91
N GLY A 32 -30.96 1.45 -30.83
CA GLY A 32 -32.03 2.18 -31.51
C GLY A 32 -31.64 2.53 -32.94
N ASP A 33 -32.60 2.41 -33.87
CA ASP A 33 -32.42 2.76 -35.28
C ASP A 33 -33.33 3.93 -35.67
N THR A 34 -32.85 4.74 -36.60
CA THR A 34 -33.61 5.78 -37.30
C THR A 34 -33.66 5.41 -38.78
N LEU A 35 -34.87 5.32 -39.32
CA LEU A 35 -35.16 5.09 -40.74
C LEU A 35 -35.78 6.36 -41.33
N LEU A 36 -35.17 6.89 -42.39
CA LEU A 36 -35.77 7.96 -43.19
C LEU A 36 -36.47 7.33 -44.39
N ASP A 37 -37.79 7.16 -44.30
CA ASP A 37 -38.62 6.44 -45.28
C ASP A 37 -39.39 7.37 -46.24
N PHE A 38 -39.34 8.69 -45.97
CA PHE A 38 -40.00 9.74 -46.75
C PHE A 38 -41.49 9.47 -47.07
N SER A 39 -42.14 8.59 -46.31
CA SER A 39 -43.52 8.12 -46.52
C SER A 39 -44.57 9.22 -46.47
N SER A 40 -44.20 10.39 -45.92
CA SER A 40 -45.02 11.59 -45.90
C SER A 40 -44.18 12.86 -45.83
N LEU A 41 -44.69 13.94 -46.44
CA LEU A 41 -44.06 15.24 -46.42
C LEU A 41 -44.10 15.88 -45.02
N PRO A 42 -42.99 16.43 -44.51
CA PRO A 42 -42.97 17.25 -43.30
C PRO A 42 -43.90 18.47 -43.41
N ALA A 43 -44.32 19.00 -42.25
CA ALA A 43 -45.20 20.17 -42.23
C ALA A 43 -44.56 21.37 -42.94
N GLY A 44 -45.31 21.99 -43.85
CA GLY A 44 -44.86 23.15 -44.63
C GLY A 44 -44.01 22.82 -45.86
N GLN A 45 -43.76 21.55 -46.16
CA GLN A 45 -43.05 21.11 -47.37
C GLN A 45 -44.03 20.63 -48.45
N GLY A 46 -43.70 20.88 -49.71
CA GLY A 46 -44.44 20.43 -50.88
C GLY A 46 -43.62 19.50 -51.77
N GLN A 47 -44.22 19.05 -52.87
CA GLN A 47 -43.50 18.32 -53.92
C GLN A 47 -42.39 19.19 -54.52
N ASN A 48 -41.25 18.58 -54.83
CA ASN A 48 -40.06 19.24 -55.36
C ASN A 48 -39.51 20.36 -54.43
N SER A 49 -39.90 20.37 -53.15
CA SER A 49 -39.33 21.30 -52.17
C SER A 49 -38.01 20.74 -51.66
N ALA A 50 -37.03 21.61 -51.43
CA ALA A 50 -35.74 21.23 -50.86
C ALA A 50 -35.91 20.42 -49.56
N VAL A 51 -35.16 19.33 -49.43
CA VAL A 51 -35.07 18.59 -48.16
C VAL A 51 -34.52 19.53 -47.09
N ILE A 52 -35.22 19.59 -45.95
CA ILE A 52 -34.79 20.42 -44.82
C ILE A 52 -33.41 19.93 -44.38
N GLN A 53 -32.44 20.84 -44.20
CA GLN A 53 -31.07 20.46 -43.88
C GLN A 53 -30.95 19.56 -42.65
N SER A 54 -31.83 19.78 -41.66
CA SER A 54 -31.91 19.02 -40.40
C SER A 54 -32.91 17.84 -40.43
N PHE A 55 -33.35 17.40 -41.61
CA PHE A 55 -34.31 16.31 -41.70
C PHE A 55 -33.72 15.00 -41.18
N GLY A 56 -34.24 14.49 -40.07
CA GLY A 56 -33.74 13.31 -39.37
C GLY A 56 -32.78 13.60 -38.20
N ASP A 57 -32.52 14.87 -37.89
CA ASP A 57 -31.67 15.29 -36.77
C ASP A 57 -32.18 14.79 -35.42
N LYS A 58 -31.25 14.31 -34.58
CA LYS A 58 -31.47 13.91 -33.19
C LYS A 58 -32.76 13.10 -32.99
N ALA A 59 -33.08 12.23 -33.94
CA ALA A 59 -34.35 11.52 -33.98
C ALA A 59 -34.49 10.59 -32.77
N ALA A 60 -35.27 11.04 -31.78
CA ALA A 60 -35.62 10.27 -30.58
C ALA A 60 -37.05 9.72 -30.63
N VAL A 61 -37.87 10.23 -31.54
CA VAL A 61 -39.28 9.86 -31.73
C VAL A 61 -39.62 9.89 -33.22
N SER A 62 -40.52 9.01 -33.67
CA SER A 62 -40.98 8.99 -35.06
C SER A 62 -41.73 10.28 -35.41
N SER A 63 -41.57 10.72 -36.65
CA SER A 63 -42.27 11.87 -37.24
C SER A 63 -42.56 11.60 -38.72
N LYS A 64 -43.13 12.57 -39.45
CA LYS A 64 -43.47 12.37 -40.87
C LYS A 64 -42.20 12.13 -41.70
N GLY A 65 -42.12 10.96 -42.33
CA GLY A 65 -40.96 10.54 -43.11
C GLY A 65 -39.77 10.01 -42.29
N VAL A 66 -39.92 9.88 -40.96
CA VAL A 66 -38.88 9.41 -40.04
C VAL A 66 -39.47 8.39 -39.06
N VAL A 67 -38.97 7.16 -39.10
CA VAL A 67 -39.37 6.08 -38.19
C VAL A 67 -38.23 5.79 -37.22
N VAL A 68 -38.53 5.86 -35.92
CA VAL A 68 -37.57 5.53 -34.85
C VAL A 68 -37.95 4.19 -34.22
N THR A 69 -36.97 3.30 -34.06
CA THR A 69 -37.08 2.09 -33.26
C THR A 69 -36.09 2.14 -32.09
N GLY A 70 -36.46 1.54 -30.95
CA GLY A 70 -35.64 1.61 -29.73
C GLY A 70 -35.44 3.05 -29.26
N THR A 71 -34.19 3.45 -28.99
CA THR A 71 -33.83 4.82 -28.56
C THR A 71 -33.59 5.80 -29.71
N GLY A 72 -33.66 5.35 -30.97
CA GLY A 72 -33.28 6.15 -32.14
C GLY A 72 -31.84 6.66 -32.10
N THR A 73 -31.62 7.86 -32.65
CA THR A 73 -30.32 8.50 -32.80
C THR A 73 -30.27 9.93 -32.24
N PRO A 74 -30.59 10.15 -30.94
CA PRO A 74 -30.64 11.49 -30.33
C PRO A 74 -29.28 12.23 -30.28
N GLY A 75 -28.17 11.51 -30.47
CA GLY A 75 -26.81 12.04 -30.45
C GLY A 75 -26.23 12.32 -31.83
N ILE A 76 -26.99 12.18 -32.91
CA ILE A 76 -26.54 12.40 -34.29
C ILE A 76 -27.33 13.57 -34.92
N ASP A 77 -26.61 14.59 -35.38
CA ASP A 77 -27.14 15.63 -36.26
C ASP A 77 -26.92 15.25 -37.74
N LEU A 78 -27.87 15.56 -38.61
CA LEU A 78 -27.76 15.41 -40.05
C LEU A 78 -27.63 16.77 -40.74
N THR A 79 -26.97 16.77 -41.90
CA THR A 79 -26.96 17.92 -42.79
C THR A 79 -27.06 17.45 -44.23
N TRP A 80 -28.22 17.69 -44.84
CA TRP A 80 -28.45 17.46 -46.27
C TRP A 80 -27.81 18.59 -47.08
N SER A 81 -26.71 18.29 -47.77
CA SER A 81 -25.94 19.33 -48.46
C SER A 81 -26.57 19.70 -49.81
N ARG A 82 -26.38 20.96 -50.22
CA ARG A 82 -26.65 21.41 -51.59
C ARG A 82 -25.35 21.42 -52.36
N SER A 83 -25.30 20.69 -53.48
CA SER A 83 -24.23 20.86 -54.45
C SER A 83 -24.53 22.10 -55.31
N PRO A 84 -23.52 22.83 -55.82
CA PRO A 84 -23.75 23.93 -56.77
C PRO A 84 -24.46 23.52 -58.08
N ALA A 85 -24.76 22.24 -58.27
CA ALA A 85 -25.31 21.68 -59.50
C ALA A 85 -26.36 20.57 -59.30
N GLY A 86 -26.99 20.49 -58.11
CA GLY A 86 -28.10 19.56 -57.81
C GLY A 86 -28.62 19.75 -56.38
N GLU A 87 -29.89 19.42 -56.13
CA GLU A 87 -30.56 19.63 -54.85
C GLU A 87 -31.33 18.37 -54.41
N TRP A 88 -31.27 18.05 -53.11
CA TRP A 88 -32.16 17.07 -52.51
C TRP A 88 -33.57 17.65 -52.43
N GLN A 89 -34.55 16.99 -53.04
CA GLN A 89 -35.95 17.43 -53.00
C GLN A 89 -36.87 16.35 -52.45
N TYR A 90 -37.90 16.75 -51.72
CA TYR A 90 -38.97 15.83 -51.32
C TYR A 90 -39.82 15.47 -52.53
N TYR A 91 -40.04 14.17 -52.74
CA TYR A 91 -40.96 13.68 -53.76
C TYR A 91 -41.81 12.52 -53.22
N VAL A 92 -43.13 12.70 -53.22
CA VAL A 92 -44.09 11.71 -52.70
C VAL A 92 -45.29 11.59 -53.64
N ASP A 93 -45.35 10.53 -54.43
CA ASP A 93 -46.45 10.24 -55.35
C ASP A 93 -46.78 8.74 -55.37
N SER A 94 -47.37 8.23 -56.46
CA SER A 94 -47.65 6.80 -56.59
C SER A 94 -46.42 5.92 -56.82
N VAL A 95 -45.27 6.51 -57.15
CA VAL A 95 -44.03 5.80 -57.51
C VAL A 95 -42.97 6.00 -56.42
N TRP A 96 -42.78 7.23 -55.99
CA TRP A 96 -41.79 7.60 -54.99
C TRP A 96 -42.43 8.01 -53.67
N SER A 97 -41.71 7.68 -52.61
CA SER A 97 -41.76 8.36 -51.31
C SER A 97 -40.31 8.51 -50.90
N ALA A 98 -39.60 9.49 -51.45
CA ALA A 98 -38.13 9.48 -51.42
C ALA A 98 -37.52 10.89 -51.44
N ALA A 99 -36.22 10.96 -51.18
CA ALA A 99 -35.40 12.15 -51.44
C ALA A 99 -34.87 12.10 -52.88
N GLN A 100 -35.52 12.85 -53.77
CA GLN A 100 -35.07 13.01 -55.15
C GLN A 100 -33.71 13.69 -55.20
N MET A 101 -32.79 13.13 -55.98
CA MET A 101 -31.52 13.77 -56.33
C MET A 101 -31.73 14.61 -57.58
N ASP A 102 -32.32 15.80 -57.44
CA ASP A 102 -32.68 16.63 -58.59
C ASP A 102 -31.44 17.09 -59.37
N THR A 103 -31.53 16.98 -60.70
CA THR A 103 -30.43 17.29 -61.64
C THR A 103 -29.15 16.46 -61.38
N ALA A 104 -29.28 15.17 -61.03
CA ALA A 104 -28.14 14.25 -60.87
C ALA A 104 -27.46 13.90 -62.22
N ALA A 105 -26.68 14.84 -62.74
CA ALA A 105 -25.82 14.64 -63.89
C ALA A 105 -24.56 13.83 -63.52
N ILE A 106 -23.93 13.22 -64.53
CA ILE A 106 -22.67 12.48 -64.35
C ILE A 106 -21.61 13.41 -63.75
N GLY A 107 -20.91 12.93 -62.72
CA GLY A 107 -19.89 13.65 -61.95
C GLY A 107 -20.43 14.54 -60.84
N LYS A 108 -21.75 14.57 -60.59
CA LYS A 108 -22.35 15.35 -59.48
C LYS A 108 -22.49 14.51 -58.22
N ALA A 109 -22.13 15.11 -57.10
CA ALA A 109 -22.19 14.52 -55.77
C ALA A 109 -23.40 15.03 -54.98
N PHE A 110 -23.99 14.13 -54.20
CA PHE A 110 -25.03 14.42 -53.22
C PHE A 110 -24.59 13.89 -51.86
N ASP A 111 -24.52 14.78 -50.87
CA ASP A 111 -23.96 14.44 -49.56
C ASP A 111 -24.98 14.56 -48.44
N ILE A 112 -24.85 13.66 -47.46
CA ILE A 112 -25.51 13.72 -46.16
C ILE A 112 -24.41 13.62 -45.09
N THR A 113 -24.22 14.68 -44.32
CA THR A 113 -23.25 14.69 -43.22
C THR A 113 -23.91 14.24 -41.93
N PHE A 114 -23.30 13.27 -41.24
CA PHE A 114 -23.67 12.79 -39.92
C PHE A 114 -22.68 13.34 -38.90
N THR A 115 -23.15 14.12 -37.94
CA THR A 115 -22.31 14.73 -36.89
C THR A 115 -22.72 14.17 -35.53
N PRO A 116 -21.95 13.22 -34.96
CA PRO A 116 -22.22 12.72 -33.62
C PRO A 116 -21.76 13.72 -32.55
N VAL A 117 -22.46 13.74 -31.41
CA VAL A 117 -21.91 14.33 -30.17
C VAL A 117 -20.63 13.57 -29.74
N PRO A 118 -19.71 14.17 -28.97
CA PRO A 118 -18.39 13.57 -28.66
C PRO A 118 -18.42 12.15 -28.06
N GLY A 119 -19.52 11.71 -27.45
CA GLY A 119 -19.68 10.38 -26.86
C GLY A 119 -20.45 9.37 -27.71
N ALA A 120 -20.91 9.74 -28.90
CA ALA A 120 -21.68 8.87 -29.81
C ALA A 120 -20.85 8.53 -31.07
N GLY A 121 -21.10 7.36 -31.67
CA GLY A 121 -20.53 6.99 -32.96
C GLY A 121 -21.64 6.78 -33.99
N VAL A 122 -21.40 7.13 -35.26
CA VAL A 122 -22.37 6.96 -36.36
C VAL A 122 -22.30 5.53 -36.88
N VAL A 123 -23.46 4.89 -37.09
CA VAL A 123 -23.57 3.61 -37.79
C VAL A 123 -24.52 3.77 -38.96
N ILE A 124 -24.02 3.75 -40.19
CA ILE A 124 -24.85 3.82 -41.42
C ILE A 124 -25.06 2.39 -41.90
N LYS A 125 -26.31 1.91 -41.89
CA LYS A 125 -26.63 0.51 -42.17
C LYS A 125 -26.89 0.29 -43.65
N SER A 126 -27.85 1.00 -44.20
CA SER A 126 -28.32 0.78 -45.57
C SER A 126 -29.09 1.98 -46.12
N PHE A 127 -29.28 2.01 -47.44
CA PHE A 127 -30.25 2.85 -48.13
C PHE A 127 -30.69 2.16 -49.42
N ASN A 128 -31.67 2.73 -50.12
CA ASN A 128 -32.12 2.31 -51.42
C ASN A 128 -31.89 3.42 -52.46
N LEU A 129 -31.42 3.06 -53.66
CA LEU A 129 -31.59 3.90 -54.84
C LEU A 129 -32.89 3.53 -55.54
N HIS A 130 -33.67 4.54 -55.91
CA HIS A 130 -34.99 4.33 -56.52
C HIS A 130 -35.12 5.14 -57.82
N PRO A 131 -34.84 4.54 -58.98
CA PRO A 131 -35.16 5.15 -60.27
C PRO A 131 -36.67 5.32 -60.47
N TYR A 132 -37.11 6.42 -61.10
CA TYR A 132 -38.53 6.76 -61.21
C TYR A 132 -39.29 5.94 -62.27
N TYR A 133 -38.76 5.84 -63.49
CA TYR A 133 -39.51 5.28 -64.62
C TYR A 133 -39.31 3.77 -64.80
N THR A 134 -40.25 3.09 -65.42
CA THR A 134 -40.05 1.72 -65.96
C THR A 134 -39.63 1.81 -67.44
N SER A 135 -38.42 2.28 -67.69
CA SER A 135 -37.86 2.55 -69.03
C SER A 135 -36.72 1.61 -69.43
N GLY A 136 -36.14 0.87 -68.48
CA GLY A 136 -34.95 0.04 -68.69
C GLY A 136 -33.63 0.83 -68.79
N THR A 137 -33.67 2.16 -68.66
CA THR A 137 -32.46 3.00 -68.59
C THR A 137 -31.66 2.71 -67.33
N THR A 138 -30.35 2.91 -67.35
CA THR A 138 -29.47 2.63 -66.21
C THR A 138 -28.96 3.90 -65.53
N TYR A 139 -28.58 3.74 -64.28
CA TYR A 139 -27.95 4.75 -63.43
C TYR A 139 -26.76 4.12 -62.72
N ASP A 140 -25.55 4.50 -63.12
CA ASP A 140 -24.33 4.04 -62.46
C ASP A 140 -23.92 5.04 -61.39
N TYR A 141 -23.70 4.57 -60.17
CA TYR A 141 -23.36 5.38 -59.00
C TYR A 141 -22.21 4.77 -58.21
N ASP A 142 -21.33 5.65 -57.74
CA ASP A 142 -20.43 5.36 -56.63
C ASP A 142 -21.05 5.92 -55.35
N TRP A 143 -21.13 5.09 -54.32
CA TRP A 143 -21.42 5.54 -52.97
C TRP A 143 -20.16 5.44 -52.11
N SER A 144 -19.98 6.39 -51.21
CA SER A 144 -18.86 6.39 -50.28
C SER A 144 -19.26 6.99 -48.94
N VAL A 145 -18.66 6.50 -47.86
CA VAL A 145 -18.62 7.17 -46.58
C VAL A 145 -17.25 7.84 -46.48
N LEU A 146 -17.22 9.14 -46.26
CA LEU A 146 -16.00 9.94 -46.17
C LEU A 146 -15.82 10.49 -44.76
N ASP A 147 -14.58 10.81 -44.37
CA ASP A 147 -14.34 11.76 -43.29
C ASP A 147 -14.60 13.21 -43.77
N LEU A 148 -14.51 14.19 -42.85
CA LEU A 148 -14.74 15.61 -43.20
C LEU A 148 -13.65 16.21 -44.12
N ASP A 149 -12.49 15.58 -44.19
CA ASP A 149 -11.40 15.99 -45.09
C ASP A 149 -11.61 15.41 -46.51
N GLY A 150 -12.63 14.57 -46.71
CA GLY A 150 -13.01 13.98 -47.98
C GLY A 150 -12.31 12.65 -48.28
N ASN A 151 -11.62 12.04 -47.31
CA ASN A 151 -10.97 10.74 -47.50
C ASN A 151 -12.01 9.61 -47.39
N PRO A 152 -11.98 8.60 -48.27
CA PRO A 152 -12.91 7.49 -48.22
C PRO A 152 -12.63 6.54 -47.05
N LEU A 153 -13.68 6.26 -46.28
CA LEU A 153 -13.70 5.30 -45.16
C LEU A 153 -14.39 3.98 -45.55
N ALA A 154 -15.39 4.06 -46.43
CA ALA A 154 -16.07 2.92 -47.06
C ALA A 154 -16.65 3.35 -48.42
N GLY A 155 -16.95 2.41 -49.30
CA GLY A 155 -17.62 2.71 -50.57
C GLY A 155 -17.72 1.52 -51.50
N SER A 156 -18.59 1.64 -52.49
CA SER A 156 -18.71 0.70 -53.60
C SER A 156 -19.40 1.37 -54.79
N SER A 157 -19.40 0.70 -55.94
CA SER A 157 -20.12 1.11 -57.13
C SER A 157 -21.34 0.22 -57.34
N LEU A 158 -22.39 0.76 -57.94
CA LEU A 158 -23.60 0.01 -58.28
C LEU A 158 -24.24 0.55 -59.56
N THR A 159 -25.04 -0.29 -60.22
CA THR A 159 -25.90 0.11 -61.35
C THR A 159 -27.34 -0.16 -60.95
N ALA A 160 -28.17 0.88 -60.93
CA ALA A 160 -29.62 0.76 -60.76
C ALA A 160 -30.30 0.80 -62.14
N VAL A 161 -31.27 -0.09 -62.35
CA VAL A 161 -32.06 -0.14 -63.59
C VAL A 161 -33.40 0.54 -63.32
N SER A 162 -33.84 1.36 -64.27
CA SER A 162 -35.13 2.04 -64.22
C SER A 162 -36.26 1.07 -64.56
N ASP A 163 -36.65 0.28 -63.57
CA ASP A 163 -37.79 -0.67 -63.64
C ASP A 163 -38.91 -0.34 -62.64
N GLY A 164 -38.76 0.74 -61.87
CA GLY A 164 -39.69 1.17 -60.82
C GLY A 164 -39.45 0.51 -59.45
N THR A 165 -38.42 -0.32 -59.30
CA THR A 165 -38.08 -0.99 -58.05
C THR A 165 -36.93 -0.31 -57.30
N LYS A 166 -36.84 -0.56 -55.99
CA LYS A 166 -35.74 -0.09 -55.13
C LYS A 166 -34.53 -1.00 -55.32
N THR A 167 -33.36 -0.41 -55.52
CA THR A 167 -32.06 -1.09 -55.54
C THR A 167 -31.40 -0.94 -54.16
N PRO A 168 -31.34 -2.01 -53.35
CA PRO A 168 -30.78 -1.93 -52.01
C PRO A 168 -29.27 -1.80 -51.99
N VAL A 169 -28.77 -1.02 -51.03
CA VAL A 169 -27.36 -0.81 -50.77
C VAL A 169 -27.08 -1.06 -49.30
N ASP A 170 -26.30 -2.11 -49.03
CA ASP A 170 -25.76 -2.40 -47.71
C ASP A 170 -24.47 -1.61 -47.49
N VAL A 171 -24.51 -0.65 -46.58
CA VAL A 171 -23.36 0.21 -46.25
C VAL A 171 -22.53 -0.44 -45.13
N GLY A 172 -23.18 -0.85 -44.04
CA GLY A 172 -22.54 -1.55 -42.93
C GLY A 172 -21.40 -0.78 -42.23
N PHE A 173 -21.39 0.55 -42.31
CA PHE A 173 -20.31 1.38 -41.78
C PHE A 173 -20.52 1.70 -40.30
N THR A 174 -19.44 1.69 -39.53
CA THR A 174 -19.40 2.13 -38.12
C THR A 174 -18.21 3.07 -37.92
N GLY A 175 -18.51 4.33 -37.58
CA GLY A 175 -17.50 5.36 -37.31
C GLY A 175 -17.01 5.37 -35.86
N ALA A 176 -15.89 6.04 -35.61
CA ALA A 176 -15.37 6.27 -34.27
C ALA A 176 -16.27 7.23 -33.46
N LEU A 177 -16.13 7.22 -32.13
CA LEU A 177 -16.86 8.14 -31.26
C LEU A 177 -16.48 9.59 -31.56
N GLY A 178 -17.48 10.46 -31.67
CA GLY A 178 -17.31 11.88 -31.98
C GLY A 178 -16.84 12.18 -33.40
N GLN A 179 -16.68 11.18 -34.27
CA GLN A 179 -16.22 11.36 -35.65
C GLN A 179 -17.39 11.71 -36.59
N PRO A 180 -17.43 12.93 -37.16
CA PRO A 180 -18.39 13.23 -38.21
C PRO A 180 -18.00 12.52 -39.51
N VAL A 181 -19.01 12.06 -40.25
CA VAL A 181 -18.81 11.34 -41.53
C VAL A 181 -19.80 11.83 -42.58
N VAL A 182 -19.48 11.63 -43.85
CA VAL A 182 -20.31 12.07 -44.98
C VAL A 182 -20.68 10.86 -45.83
N LEU A 183 -21.98 10.58 -46.00
CA LEU A 183 -22.45 9.68 -47.05
C LEU A 183 -22.56 10.46 -48.35
N ARG A 184 -21.75 10.09 -49.34
CA ARG A 184 -21.69 10.73 -50.66
C ARG A 184 -22.14 9.77 -51.75
N LEU A 185 -23.04 10.23 -52.61
CA LEU A 185 -23.46 9.55 -53.84
C LEU A 185 -22.98 10.35 -55.05
N VAL A 186 -22.24 9.71 -55.95
CA VAL A 186 -21.76 10.33 -57.19
C VAL A 186 -22.25 9.51 -58.37
N ARG A 187 -22.99 10.16 -59.28
CA ARG A 187 -23.37 9.50 -60.53
C ARG A 187 -22.15 9.38 -61.44
N THR A 188 -21.79 8.18 -61.85
CA THR A 188 -20.60 7.90 -62.68
C THR A 188 -20.96 7.56 -64.13
N GLY A 189 -22.20 7.15 -64.39
CA GLY A 189 -22.64 6.70 -65.72
C GLY A 189 -24.15 6.51 -65.88
N GLY A 190 -24.52 5.63 -66.81
CA GLY A 190 -25.90 5.33 -67.20
C GLY A 190 -26.56 6.35 -68.14
N ASP A 191 -27.63 5.94 -68.81
CA ASP A 191 -28.36 6.71 -69.84
C ASP A 191 -29.67 7.35 -69.32
N GLY A 192 -30.01 7.16 -68.05
CA GLY A 192 -31.20 7.74 -67.42
C GLY A 192 -31.13 9.26 -67.21
N ARG A 193 -32.28 9.92 -67.01
CA ARG A 193 -32.32 11.38 -66.77
C ARG A 193 -31.97 11.71 -65.32
N GLY A 194 -31.18 12.76 -65.10
CA GLY A 194 -30.67 13.10 -63.76
C GLY A 194 -31.74 13.49 -62.74
N ASP A 195 -32.94 13.84 -63.17
CA ASP A 195 -34.11 14.14 -62.33
C ASP A 195 -34.91 12.89 -61.92
N SER A 196 -34.54 11.71 -62.41
CA SER A 196 -35.36 10.50 -62.35
C SER A 196 -34.76 9.41 -61.45
N ILE A 197 -34.04 9.84 -60.41
CA ILE A 197 -33.37 8.98 -59.43
C ILE A 197 -33.47 9.60 -58.02
N ALA A 198 -33.74 8.77 -57.01
CA ALA A 198 -33.89 9.19 -55.62
C ALA A 198 -33.15 8.25 -54.67
N LEU A 199 -32.86 8.75 -53.46
CA LEU A 199 -32.50 7.94 -52.30
C LEU A 199 -33.73 7.73 -51.42
N ASP A 200 -33.89 6.52 -50.90
CA ASP A 200 -34.96 6.17 -49.98
C ASP A 200 -34.48 5.19 -48.89
N ASP A 201 -35.28 5.00 -47.84
CA ASP A 201 -35.05 4.08 -46.71
C ASP A 201 -33.64 4.17 -46.11
N LEU A 202 -33.14 5.39 -45.84
CA LEU A 202 -31.85 5.56 -45.20
C LEU A 202 -31.93 5.12 -43.73
N LEU A 203 -31.32 3.98 -43.43
CA LEU A 203 -31.30 3.36 -42.11
C LEU A 203 -29.94 3.59 -41.43
N PHE A 204 -29.97 4.20 -40.24
CA PHE A 204 -28.77 4.44 -39.45
C PHE A 204 -29.07 4.31 -37.95
N SER A 205 -28.01 4.16 -37.15
CA SER A 205 -28.08 4.04 -35.70
C SER A 205 -26.90 4.76 -35.05
N GLN A 206 -26.89 4.80 -33.72
CA GLN A 206 -25.76 5.34 -32.96
C GLN A 206 -25.21 4.30 -31.99
N ILE A 207 -23.89 4.33 -31.75
CA ILE A 207 -23.28 3.62 -30.62
C ILE A 207 -23.62 4.38 -29.33
N PRO A 208 -24.19 3.73 -28.29
CA PRO A 208 -24.55 4.44 -27.06
C PRO A 208 -23.32 4.91 -26.27
N VAL A 209 -23.47 6.10 -25.69
CA VAL A 209 -22.59 6.69 -24.68
C VAL A 209 -22.59 5.77 -23.44
N VAL A 210 -21.42 5.34 -22.96
CA VAL A 210 -21.27 5.02 -21.53
C VAL A 210 -20.93 6.34 -20.85
N PRO A 211 -21.80 6.94 -20.02
CA PRO A 211 -21.43 8.13 -19.27
C PRO A 211 -20.23 7.79 -18.39
N PRO A 212 -19.24 8.69 -18.21
CA PRO A 212 -18.19 8.50 -17.22
C PRO A 212 -18.83 8.17 -15.87
N ALA A 213 -18.60 6.94 -15.40
CA ALA A 213 -19.02 6.48 -14.09
C ALA A 213 -18.24 7.23 -13.01
N PRO A 214 -18.77 7.31 -11.77
CA PRO A 214 -17.94 7.69 -10.64
C PRO A 214 -16.73 6.75 -10.52
N VAL A 215 -15.59 7.30 -10.13
CA VAL A 215 -14.32 6.57 -10.02
C VAL A 215 -13.87 6.56 -8.57
N ALA A 216 -13.52 5.39 -8.05
CA ALA A 216 -12.90 5.23 -6.75
C ALA A 216 -11.40 4.94 -6.90
N VAL A 217 -10.57 5.63 -6.13
CA VAL A 217 -9.13 5.42 -6.04
C VAL A 217 -8.79 5.15 -4.59
N ILE A 218 -8.34 3.93 -4.29
CA ILE A 218 -7.86 3.54 -2.97
C ILE A 218 -6.39 3.96 -2.87
N SER A 219 -6.05 4.76 -1.87
CA SER A 219 -4.68 5.24 -1.62
C SER A 219 -4.01 4.52 -0.46
N SER A 220 -4.78 3.90 0.45
CA SER A 220 -4.26 3.09 1.54
C SER A 220 -5.26 1.99 1.92
N PRO A 221 -4.82 0.76 2.21
CA PRO A 221 -3.44 0.27 2.07
C PRO A 221 -3.04 0.15 0.58
N ALA A 222 -1.73 0.10 0.31
CA ALA A 222 -1.24 -0.29 -1.00
C ALA A 222 -1.52 -1.78 -1.26
N ALA A 223 -1.76 -2.14 -2.52
CA ALA A 223 -1.95 -3.54 -2.90
C ALA A 223 -0.65 -4.35 -2.71
N GLY A 224 -0.77 -5.59 -2.25
CA GLY A 224 0.36 -6.51 -2.09
C GLY A 224 1.01 -6.48 -0.70
N PRO A 225 2.27 -6.93 -0.58
CA PRO A 225 2.93 -7.13 0.70
C PRO A 225 3.47 -5.83 1.30
N GLY A 226 3.73 -5.86 2.60
CA GLY A 226 4.44 -4.78 3.31
C GLY A 226 3.52 -3.72 3.89
N ALA A 227 2.20 -3.95 3.92
CA ALA A 227 1.24 -3.03 4.53
C ALA A 227 1.49 -2.87 6.04
N SER A 228 1.12 -1.70 6.57
CA SER A 228 1.13 -1.44 8.01
C SER A 228 0.25 -2.45 8.75
N PRO A 229 0.63 -2.91 9.95
CA PRO A 229 -0.25 -3.70 10.80
C PRO A 229 -1.37 -2.85 11.42
N GLU A 230 -1.28 -1.52 11.39
CA GLU A 230 -2.39 -0.64 11.77
C GLU A 230 -3.54 -0.76 10.74
N ILE A 231 -4.78 -0.87 11.24
CA ILE A 231 -5.96 -0.96 10.39
C ILE A 231 -6.31 0.44 9.86
N LEU A 232 -5.86 0.73 8.64
CA LEU A 232 -6.06 2.02 7.97
C LEU A 232 -6.63 1.80 6.57
N PHE A 233 -7.59 2.63 6.19
CA PHE A 233 -8.13 2.70 4.83
C PHE A 233 -8.30 4.16 4.43
N ALA A 234 -7.89 4.49 3.20
CA ALA A 234 -8.13 5.79 2.59
C ALA A 234 -8.47 5.61 1.11
N ALA A 235 -9.53 6.28 0.67
CA ALA A 235 -9.92 6.32 -0.73
C ALA A 235 -10.54 7.69 -1.09
N ALA A 236 -10.41 8.07 -2.36
CA ALA A 236 -11.13 9.20 -2.94
C ALA A 236 -12.10 8.67 -3.99
N VAL A 237 -13.36 9.12 -3.94
CA VAL A 237 -14.38 8.83 -4.95
C VAL A 237 -14.77 10.13 -5.63
N GLN A 238 -14.57 10.17 -6.95
CA GLN A 238 -14.87 11.31 -7.79
C GLN A 238 -16.21 11.08 -8.51
N ASP A 239 -17.05 12.09 -8.55
CA ASP A 239 -18.24 12.09 -9.39
C ASP A 239 -17.86 11.98 -10.87
N GLY A 240 -18.67 11.23 -11.62
CA GLY A 240 -18.67 11.26 -13.07
C GLY A 240 -19.75 12.21 -13.60
N VAL A 241 -20.30 11.85 -14.76
CA VAL A 241 -21.57 12.43 -15.24
C VAL A 241 -22.70 12.04 -14.29
N LEU A 242 -22.70 10.77 -13.86
CA LEU A 242 -23.53 10.29 -12.76
C LEU A 242 -22.89 10.71 -11.43
N LYS A 243 -23.71 11.16 -10.48
CA LYS A 243 -23.23 11.61 -9.16
C LYS A 243 -23.35 10.46 -8.18
N VAL A 244 -22.40 10.37 -7.26
CA VAL A 244 -22.46 9.37 -6.18
C VAL A 244 -23.59 9.72 -5.23
N ASN A 245 -24.28 8.71 -4.71
CA ASN A 245 -25.16 8.87 -3.57
C ASN A 245 -24.36 8.65 -2.27
N PRO A 246 -23.97 9.70 -1.53
CA PRO A 246 -23.08 9.58 -0.38
C PRO A 246 -23.66 8.78 0.78
N SER A 247 -24.99 8.61 0.87
CA SER A 247 -25.61 7.80 1.93
C SER A 247 -25.46 6.29 1.71
N THR A 248 -24.80 5.86 0.63
CA THR A 248 -24.69 4.46 0.22
C THR A 248 -23.29 3.89 0.35
N PHE A 249 -22.32 4.69 0.82
CA PHE A 249 -20.98 4.18 1.09
C PHE A 249 -21.03 3.08 2.15
N ALA A 250 -20.49 1.92 1.79
CA ALA A 250 -20.27 0.79 2.69
C ALA A 250 -18.83 0.32 2.53
N LEU A 251 -18.11 0.19 3.65
CA LEU A 251 -16.75 -0.34 3.68
C LEU A 251 -16.78 -1.69 4.40
N LEU A 252 -16.11 -2.69 3.83
CA LEU A 252 -15.92 -3.99 4.43
C LEU A 252 -14.43 -4.25 4.62
N LEU A 253 -14.05 -4.81 5.77
CA LEU A 253 -12.74 -5.39 6.06
C LEU A 253 -12.91 -6.90 6.20
N ASP A 254 -12.29 -7.69 5.32
CA ASP A 254 -12.41 -9.14 5.28
C ASP A 254 -13.88 -9.62 5.22
N GLY A 255 -14.70 -8.89 4.46
CA GLY A 255 -16.15 -9.15 4.34
C GLY A 255 -16.97 -8.72 5.56
N VAL A 256 -16.35 -8.18 6.62
CA VAL A 256 -17.04 -7.65 7.80
C VAL A 256 -17.28 -6.15 7.63
N PRO A 257 -18.53 -5.65 7.75
CA PRO A 257 -18.82 -4.23 7.65
C PRO A 257 -18.09 -3.41 8.72
N VAL A 258 -17.48 -2.30 8.29
CA VAL A 258 -16.88 -1.27 9.15
C VAL A 258 -17.47 0.10 8.81
N THR A 259 -17.45 1.04 9.76
CA THR A 259 -18.02 2.38 9.55
C THR A 259 -16.90 3.37 9.20
N PRO A 260 -16.79 3.83 7.95
CA PRO A 260 -15.82 4.86 7.59
C PRO A 260 -16.33 6.27 7.93
N VAL A 261 -15.40 7.21 8.02
CA VAL A 261 -15.65 8.65 7.98
C VAL A 261 -15.68 9.09 6.52
N VAL A 262 -16.74 9.79 6.12
CA VAL A 262 -16.89 10.34 4.76
C VAL A 262 -16.86 11.86 4.84
N THR A 263 -15.87 12.47 4.19
CA THR A 263 -15.78 13.92 4.02
C THR A 263 -16.16 14.28 2.60
N SER A 264 -17.08 15.24 2.43
CA SER A 264 -17.55 15.65 1.11
C SER A 264 -16.97 17.00 0.70
N SER A 265 -16.65 17.11 -0.59
CA SER A 265 -16.27 18.34 -1.27
C SER A 265 -16.97 18.37 -2.63
N PRO A 266 -17.05 19.52 -3.32
CA PRO A 266 -17.76 19.60 -4.60
C PRO A 266 -17.23 18.59 -5.62
N GLY A 267 -18.04 17.57 -5.92
CA GLY A 267 -17.71 16.52 -6.90
C GLY A 267 -16.77 15.41 -6.40
N ARG A 268 -16.39 15.40 -5.11
CA ARG A 268 -15.45 14.42 -4.54
C ARG A 268 -15.78 14.06 -3.10
N TYR A 269 -15.60 12.78 -2.76
CA TYR A 269 -15.76 12.23 -1.43
C TYR A 269 -14.46 11.57 -0.99
N ASP A 270 -13.96 11.94 0.18
CA ASP A 270 -12.82 11.29 0.82
C ASP A 270 -13.33 10.34 1.91
N ILE A 271 -12.97 9.07 1.79
CA ILE A 271 -13.40 7.98 2.66
C ILE A 271 -12.19 7.55 3.46
N ALA A 272 -12.28 7.66 4.77
CA ALA A 272 -11.21 7.26 5.69
C ALA A 272 -11.75 6.30 6.75
N TYR A 273 -10.96 5.30 7.10
CA TYR A 273 -11.24 4.44 8.24
C TYR A 273 -9.93 4.13 8.96
N ALA A 274 -9.97 4.24 10.29
CA ALA A 274 -8.88 3.87 11.16
C ALA A 274 -9.46 3.13 12.37
N SER A 275 -8.84 2.01 12.77
CA SER A 275 -9.18 1.32 14.01
C SER A 275 -7.96 1.20 14.89
N SER A 276 -8.09 1.64 16.14
CA SER A 276 -7.08 1.49 17.19
C SER A 276 -7.30 0.26 18.07
N ALA A 277 -8.31 -0.58 17.76
CA ALA A 277 -8.69 -1.68 18.64
C ALA A 277 -7.61 -2.77 18.74
N ARG A 278 -6.89 -3.01 17.65
CA ARG A 278 -5.76 -3.96 17.59
C ARG A 278 -4.98 -3.78 16.28
N LEU A 279 -3.73 -4.21 16.30
CA LEU A 279 -2.95 -4.48 15.10
C LEU A 279 -3.44 -5.76 14.41
N LEU A 280 -3.35 -5.78 13.08
CA LEU A 280 -3.50 -7.00 12.29
C LEU A 280 -2.28 -7.91 12.52
N PRO A 281 -2.45 -9.25 12.58
CA PRO A 281 -1.34 -10.17 12.81
C PRO A 281 -0.19 -10.01 11.82
N SER A 282 1.03 -10.30 12.29
CA SER A 282 2.24 -10.28 11.46
C SER A 282 2.12 -11.26 10.29
N GLY A 283 2.32 -10.80 9.05
CA GLY A 283 2.28 -11.64 7.85
C GLY A 283 0.88 -12.07 7.38
N SER A 284 -0.21 -11.65 8.04
CA SER A 284 -1.57 -12.02 7.62
C SER A 284 -2.02 -11.28 6.36
N THR A 285 -2.92 -11.90 5.60
CA THR A 285 -3.51 -11.31 4.39
C THR A 285 -4.92 -10.84 4.67
N HIS A 286 -5.25 -9.65 4.15
CA HIS A 286 -6.51 -8.96 4.38
C HIS A 286 -7.02 -8.28 3.12
N SER A 287 -8.28 -7.88 3.13
CA SER A 287 -8.88 -7.11 2.03
C SER A 287 -9.86 -6.05 2.51
N PHE A 288 -9.81 -4.87 1.88
CA PHE A 288 -10.86 -3.89 1.97
C PHE A 288 -11.72 -3.91 0.72
N GLU A 289 -13.04 -3.72 0.89
CA GLU A 289 -13.99 -3.51 -0.20
C GLU A 289 -14.84 -2.27 0.07
N LEU A 290 -14.76 -1.27 -0.81
CA LEU A 290 -15.60 -0.08 -0.81
C LEU A 290 -16.73 -0.26 -1.81
N ARG A 291 -17.98 -0.14 -1.36
CA ARG A 291 -19.20 -0.20 -2.18
C ARG A 291 -19.96 1.11 -2.10
N PHE A 292 -20.58 1.52 -3.21
CA PHE A 292 -21.48 2.67 -3.27
C PHE A 292 -22.41 2.60 -4.48
N LEU A 293 -23.44 3.43 -4.47
CA LEU A 293 -24.39 3.59 -5.58
C LEU A 293 -24.29 5.00 -6.17
N ASP A 294 -24.70 5.16 -7.43
CA ASP A 294 -24.98 6.49 -7.98
C ASP A 294 -26.36 7.03 -7.55
N ASN A 295 -26.70 8.21 -8.04
CA ASN A 295 -27.93 8.95 -7.73
C ASN A 295 -29.08 8.70 -8.71
N VAL A 296 -29.04 7.64 -9.53
CA VAL A 296 -30.14 7.36 -10.47
C VAL A 296 -31.40 6.92 -9.72
N ALA A 297 -32.49 7.69 -9.86
CA ALA A 297 -33.66 7.60 -8.97
C ALA A 297 -34.46 6.28 -8.97
N ARG A 298 -34.36 5.45 -10.04
CA ARG A 298 -35.16 4.21 -10.16
C ARG A 298 -34.31 2.94 -10.09
N THR A 299 -33.16 2.96 -10.76
CA THR A 299 -32.25 1.83 -10.80
C THR A 299 -30.82 2.38 -10.64
N PRO A 300 -30.37 2.64 -9.41
CA PRO A 300 -29.01 3.07 -9.15
C PRO A 300 -28.01 2.03 -9.66
N HIS A 301 -26.92 2.47 -10.27
CA HIS A 301 -25.82 1.56 -10.59
C HIS A 301 -24.98 1.31 -9.34
N ALA A 302 -24.56 0.06 -9.15
CA ALA A 302 -23.70 -0.34 -8.05
C ALA A 302 -22.24 -0.36 -8.46
N TYR A 303 -21.38 0.18 -7.60
CA TYR A 303 -19.94 0.23 -7.78
C TYR A 303 -19.25 -0.45 -6.60
N SER A 304 -18.17 -1.17 -6.90
CA SER A 304 -17.29 -1.75 -5.89
C SER A 304 -15.83 -1.54 -6.29
N SER A 305 -14.97 -1.35 -5.30
CA SER A 305 -13.52 -1.28 -5.46
C SER A 305 -12.86 -1.96 -4.27
N SER A 306 -11.93 -2.86 -4.54
CA SER A 306 -11.29 -3.68 -3.53
C SER A 306 -9.77 -3.55 -3.59
N VAL A 307 -9.12 -3.65 -2.42
CA VAL A 307 -7.67 -3.81 -2.32
C VAL A 307 -7.36 -5.00 -1.42
N GLY A 308 -6.50 -5.89 -1.89
CA GLY A 308 -5.91 -6.98 -1.11
C GLY A 308 -4.49 -6.63 -0.70
N PHE A 309 -4.13 -6.92 0.55
CA PHE A 309 -2.82 -6.58 1.11
C PHE A 309 -2.34 -7.63 2.11
N THR A 310 -1.03 -7.74 2.27
CA THR A 310 -0.40 -8.59 3.29
C THR A 310 0.37 -7.72 4.27
N VAL A 311 0.07 -7.91 5.55
CA VAL A 311 0.68 -7.17 6.67
C VAL A 311 2.17 -7.50 6.72
N ARG A 312 3.00 -6.48 6.86
CA ARG A 312 4.45 -6.66 6.97
C ARG A 312 4.79 -7.50 8.21
N ALA A 313 5.88 -8.25 8.13
CA ALA A 313 6.38 -8.96 9.31
C ALA A 313 6.82 -7.94 10.37
N TYR A 314 6.32 -8.11 11.59
CA TYR A 314 6.72 -7.36 12.78
C TYR A 314 6.77 -8.30 14.00
N GLN A 315 7.57 -7.93 14.99
CA GLN A 315 7.68 -8.61 16.28
C GLN A 315 6.72 -7.96 17.27
N SER A 316 5.94 -8.77 17.99
CA SER A 316 5.06 -8.30 19.05
C SER A 316 5.60 -8.73 20.41
N ILE A 317 5.84 -7.74 21.27
CA ILE A 317 6.32 -7.92 22.64
C ILE A 317 5.16 -7.55 23.57
N THR A 318 4.83 -8.44 24.49
CA THR A 318 3.86 -8.18 25.56
C THR A 318 4.63 -8.06 26.87
N LEU A 319 4.50 -6.91 27.52
CA LEU A 319 5.18 -6.57 28.76
C LEU A 319 4.14 -6.30 29.85
N PRO A 320 4.30 -6.87 31.05
CA PRO A 320 3.51 -6.46 32.22
C PRO A 320 3.90 -5.03 32.64
N PRO A 321 3.24 -4.44 33.66
CA PRO A 321 3.74 -3.21 34.26
C PRO A 321 5.21 -3.37 34.69
N PRO A 322 6.07 -2.38 34.39
CA PRO A 322 7.49 -2.46 34.75
C PRO A 322 7.67 -2.48 36.26
N ALA A 323 8.61 -3.32 36.73
CA ALA A 323 9.11 -3.24 38.10
C ALA A 323 10.03 -2.02 38.29
N VAL A 324 10.76 -1.66 37.23
CA VAL A 324 11.58 -0.46 37.11
C VAL A 324 11.41 0.06 35.68
N LEU A 325 11.29 1.38 35.52
CA LEU A 325 11.33 2.04 34.22
C LEU A 325 12.13 3.35 34.34
N GLU A 326 13.05 3.56 33.41
CA GLU A 326 13.79 4.80 33.22
C GLU A 326 13.58 5.26 31.77
N THR A 327 12.88 6.38 31.59
CA THR A 327 12.57 7.00 30.28
C THR A 327 13.44 8.22 30.01
N PHE A 328 14.36 8.57 30.93
CA PHE A 328 15.25 9.73 30.92
C PHE A 328 14.57 11.10 30.83
N SER A 329 13.23 11.15 30.76
CA SER A 329 12.46 12.37 30.52
C SER A 329 12.60 13.40 31.65
N GLU A 330 12.90 12.95 32.86
CA GLU A 330 13.13 13.79 34.05
C GLU A 330 14.61 14.10 34.28
N VAL A 331 15.52 13.51 33.50
CA VAL A 331 16.96 13.73 33.63
C VAL A 331 17.36 14.96 32.85
N THR A 332 18.03 15.91 33.49
CA THR A 332 18.54 17.10 32.82
C THR A 332 19.60 16.72 31.79
N GLU A 333 19.58 17.35 30.60
CA GLU A 333 20.61 17.11 29.59
C GLU A 333 22.04 17.35 30.12
N GLY A 334 23.00 16.59 29.62
CA GLY A 334 24.39 16.64 30.08
C GLY A 334 24.64 15.89 31.40
N ARG A 335 23.66 15.13 31.89
CA ARG A 335 23.74 14.37 33.15
C ARG A 335 23.41 12.90 32.93
N LEU A 336 23.74 12.09 33.93
CA LEU A 336 23.24 10.72 34.08
C LEU A 336 22.08 10.71 35.09
N PRO A 337 21.21 9.68 35.06
CA PRO A 337 20.19 9.51 36.08
C PRO A 337 20.79 9.38 37.49
N ASP A 338 19.99 9.70 38.52
CA ASP A 338 20.44 9.66 39.90
C ASP A 338 20.94 8.27 40.32
N GLY A 339 22.14 8.23 40.90
CA GLY A 339 22.81 7.01 41.35
C GLY A 339 23.44 6.18 40.23
N TRP A 340 23.33 6.61 38.97
CA TRP A 340 24.08 6.03 37.87
C TRP A 340 25.50 6.61 37.85
N SER A 341 26.43 5.85 37.26
CA SER A 341 27.83 6.22 37.14
C SER A 341 28.35 5.82 35.78
N GLY A 342 29.43 6.47 35.33
CA GLY A 342 30.04 6.14 34.04
C GLY A 342 31.56 6.18 34.09
N ILE A 343 32.16 5.47 33.17
CA ILE A 343 33.57 5.57 32.81
C ILE A 343 33.66 5.92 31.33
N SER A 344 34.70 6.66 30.97
CA SER A 344 34.99 7.04 29.60
C SER A 344 36.50 7.08 29.42
N TYR A 345 36.94 6.56 28.28
CA TYR A 345 38.30 6.66 27.82
C TYR A 345 38.26 7.23 26.40
N VAL A 346 38.55 8.52 26.33
CA VAL A 346 38.53 9.29 25.09
C VAL A 346 39.73 10.24 25.06
N PRO A 347 40.48 10.29 23.96
CA PRO A 347 41.57 11.25 23.80
C PRO A 347 41.06 12.54 23.13
N GLY A 348 41.56 13.70 23.60
CA GLY A 348 41.58 14.93 22.79
C GLY A 348 40.24 15.66 22.63
N LEU A 349 39.37 15.62 23.65
CA LEU A 349 38.14 16.43 23.65
C LEU A 349 38.41 17.92 23.85
N ASP A 350 37.55 18.74 23.24
CA ASP A 350 37.48 20.15 23.59
C ASP A 350 36.88 20.30 24.98
N SER A 351 37.55 21.09 25.82
CA SER A 351 37.15 21.28 27.23
C SER A 351 35.83 22.04 27.43
N ASN A 352 35.19 22.54 26.35
CA ASN A 352 33.91 23.21 26.41
C ASN A 352 32.77 22.20 26.62
N PHE A 353 31.69 22.65 27.25
CA PHE A 353 30.43 21.90 27.37
C PHE A 353 29.38 22.49 26.43
N ASP A 354 29.25 21.91 25.24
CA ASP A 354 28.28 22.25 24.21
C ASP A 354 27.63 20.97 23.65
N LEU A 355 26.34 20.76 23.95
CA LEU A 355 25.58 19.61 23.47
C LEU A 355 25.29 19.66 21.96
N GLN A 356 25.52 20.78 21.28
CA GLN A 356 25.43 20.86 19.83
C GLN A 356 26.76 20.54 19.13
N ASP A 357 27.77 20.10 19.87
CA ASP A 357 29.11 19.82 19.37
C ASP A 357 29.62 18.44 19.81
N LEU A 358 29.79 17.54 18.85
CA LEU A 358 30.23 16.17 19.11
C LEU A 358 31.68 16.10 19.62
N ASN A 359 32.51 17.14 19.42
CA ASN A 359 33.87 17.19 19.96
C ASN A 359 33.95 17.74 21.40
N SER A 360 32.81 18.15 21.97
CA SER A 360 32.71 18.72 23.33
C SER A 360 32.92 17.69 24.44
N ALA A 361 33.45 18.17 25.58
CA ALA A 361 33.47 17.46 26.87
C ALA A 361 32.10 16.95 27.35
N SER A 362 30.98 17.47 26.81
CA SER A 362 29.64 16.95 27.13
C SER A 362 29.45 15.48 26.73
N TYR A 363 30.24 15.01 25.78
CA TYR A 363 30.22 13.66 25.25
C TYR A 363 31.46 12.83 25.69
N ASP A 364 32.08 13.22 26.82
CA ASP A 364 33.08 12.41 27.53
C ASP A 364 32.39 11.25 28.29
N GLY A 365 31.86 10.31 27.52
CA GLY A 365 31.15 9.14 28.02
C GLY A 365 29.66 9.22 27.74
N TRP A 366 28.91 8.51 28.56
CA TRP A 366 27.45 8.47 28.48
C TRP A 366 26.84 9.74 29.07
N THR A 367 25.83 10.27 28.40
CA THR A 367 25.15 11.51 28.80
C THR A 367 23.70 11.49 28.31
N VAL A 368 22.78 12.13 29.04
CA VAL A 368 21.41 12.30 28.55
C VAL A 368 21.34 13.52 27.64
N ILE A 369 20.67 13.38 26.49
CA ILE A 369 20.38 14.47 25.54
C ILE A 369 18.92 14.43 25.10
N ASP A 370 18.38 15.59 24.72
CA ASP A 370 17.12 15.65 23.97
C ASP A 370 17.34 15.10 22.56
N SER A 371 16.64 14.03 22.23
CA SER A 371 16.66 13.40 20.90
C SER A 371 16.34 14.40 19.79
N HIS A 372 15.57 15.46 20.03
CA HIS A 372 15.28 16.48 19.04
C HIS A 372 16.54 17.17 18.49
N ARG A 373 17.64 17.24 19.27
CA ARG A 373 18.93 17.77 18.80
C ARG A 373 19.45 17.04 17.57
N LEU A 374 19.17 15.74 17.50
CA LEU A 374 19.61 14.87 16.42
C LEU A 374 18.81 15.10 15.13
N THR A 375 17.76 15.95 15.15
CA THR A 375 17.09 16.39 13.92
C THR A 375 17.82 17.54 13.23
N GLN A 376 18.78 18.18 13.90
CA GLN A 376 19.52 19.33 13.40
C GLN A 376 21.00 18.98 13.15
N PRO A 377 21.71 19.70 12.26
CA PRO A 377 23.14 19.53 12.12
C PRO A 377 23.89 19.78 13.44
N LEU A 378 24.87 18.93 13.74
CA LEU A 378 25.77 19.05 14.89
C LEU A 378 27.16 19.52 14.43
N ARG A 379 27.92 20.14 15.31
CA ARG A 379 29.34 20.42 15.08
C ARG A 379 30.19 19.17 15.31
N SER A 380 31.29 19.06 14.56
CA SER A 380 32.19 17.93 14.54
C SER A 380 33.65 18.34 14.41
N TYR A 381 34.54 17.46 14.88
CA TYR A 381 36.00 17.64 14.90
C TYR A 381 36.47 18.93 15.61
N THR A 382 37.77 19.07 15.81
CA THR A 382 38.36 20.29 16.38
C THR A 382 38.11 21.54 15.51
N GLY A 383 37.74 21.36 14.24
CA GLY A 383 37.35 22.45 13.34
C GLY A 383 35.90 22.93 13.52
N HIS A 384 35.10 22.27 14.35
CA HIS A 384 33.67 22.55 14.57
C HIS A 384 32.84 22.62 13.28
N VAL A 385 33.14 21.72 12.35
CA VAL A 385 32.45 21.62 11.05
C VAL A 385 31.04 21.08 11.28
N THR A 386 30.05 21.56 10.53
CA THR A 386 28.69 21.03 10.67
C THR A 386 28.51 19.72 9.90
N THR A 387 27.92 18.72 10.54
CA THR A 387 27.49 17.46 9.92
C THR A 387 26.01 17.17 10.23
N SER A 388 25.34 16.50 9.30
CA SER A 388 23.98 15.98 9.46
C SER A 388 23.94 14.47 9.69
N ASP A 389 25.08 13.78 9.75
CA ASP A 389 25.14 12.31 9.75
C ASP A 389 24.44 11.69 10.98
N TYR A 390 24.38 12.43 12.08
CA TYR A 390 23.71 11.99 13.32
C TYR A 390 22.17 12.04 13.25
N GLN A 391 21.59 12.59 12.18
CA GLN A 391 20.16 12.41 11.90
C GLN A 391 19.80 10.93 11.70
N ARG A 392 20.78 10.11 11.31
CA ARG A 392 20.65 8.65 11.18
C ARG A 392 20.30 7.97 12.51
N VAL A 393 20.65 8.57 13.65
CA VAL A 393 20.33 8.04 14.98
C VAL A 393 18.83 7.77 15.09
N LEU A 394 18.01 8.69 14.58
CA LEU A 394 16.55 8.66 14.64
C LEU A 394 15.89 7.97 13.44
N THR A 395 16.65 7.19 12.66
CA THR A 395 16.06 6.44 11.54
C THR A 395 15.00 5.45 12.08
N PRO A 396 13.73 5.54 11.63
CA PRO A 396 12.68 4.68 12.17
C PRO A 396 12.87 3.21 11.80
N ASN A 397 12.48 2.31 12.72
CA ASN A 397 12.35 0.88 12.44
C ASN A 397 10.99 0.33 12.89
N PRO A 398 9.92 0.49 12.09
CA PRO A 398 8.55 0.13 12.46
C PRO A 398 8.28 -1.38 12.28
N VAL A 399 9.12 -2.22 12.87
CA VAL A 399 8.96 -3.70 12.89
C VAL A 399 8.67 -4.23 14.29
N TYR A 400 8.44 -3.36 15.27
CA TYR A 400 8.16 -3.74 16.65
C TYR A 400 6.81 -3.19 17.11
N ALA A 401 6.05 -4.02 17.82
CA ALA A 401 4.87 -3.61 18.55
C ALA A 401 5.00 -4.01 20.01
N VAL A 402 4.78 -3.06 20.92
CA VAL A 402 4.79 -3.29 22.37
C VAL A 402 3.37 -3.12 22.89
N ASN A 403 2.86 -4.11 23.61
CA ASN A 403 1.52 -4.08 24.22
C ASN A 403 0.40 -3.70 23.24
N GLY A 404 0.47 -4.26 22.02
CA GLY A 404 -0.54 -4.06 20.97
C GLY A 404 -0.42 -2.72 20.22
N SER A 405 0.61 -1.92 20.49
CA SER A 405 0.86 -0.64 19.82
C SER A 405 2.15 -0.71 19.01
N LEU A 406 2.13 -0.23 17.77
CA LEU A 406 3.32 -0.17 16.93
C LEU A 406 4.28 0.89 17.48
N VAL A 407 5.55 0.55 17.63
CA VAL A 407 6.60 1.49 18.01
C VAL A 407 7.00 2.26 16.75
N LYS A 408 6.64 3.54 16.71
CA LYS A 408 6.89 4.44 15.57
C LYS A 408 8.28 5.05 15.64
N GLU A 409 8.66 5.49 16.83
CA GLU A 409 9.96 6.08 17.14
C GLU A 409 10.58 5.30 18.31
N LEU A 410 11.88 5.07 18.25
CA LEU A 410 12.64 4.42 19.32
C LEU A 410 13.21 5.43 20.35
N ALA A 411 13.11 6.72 20.06
CA ALA A 411 13.48 7.80 20.96
C ALA A 411 12.30 8.76 21.15
N SER A 412 12.06 9.17 22.38
CA SER A 412 11.03 10.16 22.71
C SER A 412 11.50 11.12 23.78
N GLY A 413 11.80 12.36 23.38
CA GLY A 413 12.32 13.37 24.31
C GLY A 413 13.76 13.06 24.67
N ASN A 414 14.07 12.99 25.97
CA ASN A 414 15.43 12.72 26.43
C ASN A 414 15.80 11.24 26.28
N ILE A 415 17.02 10.99 25.80
CA ILE A 415 17.60 9.65 25.66
C ILE A 415 18.98 9.60 26.30
N LEU A 416 19.41 8.43 26.75
CA LEU A 416 20.77 8.18 27.16
C LEU A 416 21.64 7.92 25.92
N PHE A 417 22.76 8.62 25.79
CA PHE A 417 23.54 8.66 24.56
C PHE A 417 25.03 8.55 24.82
N ASN A 418 25.72 7.78 23.99
CA ASN A 418 27.17 7.75 23.89
C ASN A 418 27.57 7.81 22.42
N THR A 419 28.69 8.47 22.14
CA THR A 419 29.18 8.66 20.79
C THR A 419 30.69 8.74 20.82
N SER A 420 31.36 7.97 19.95
CA SER A 420 32.79 8.17 19.68
C SER A 420 33.05 9.51 19.00
N GLY A 421 32.01 10.09 18.38
CA GLY A 421 31.97 11.40 17.77
C GLY A 421 32.88 11.49 16.56
N TYR A 422 32.71 12.54 15.76
CA TYR A 422 33.67 12.87 14.72
C TYR A 422 34.89 13.52 15.36
N ARG A 423 35.88 12.71 15.72
CA ARG A 423 37.04 13.15 16.52
C ARG A 423 38.33 12.56 15.99
N SER A 424 39.40 13.35 16.04
CA SER A 424 40.72 12.89 15.63
C SER A 424 41.34 12.05 16.75
N GLY A 425 41.47 10.73 16.57
CA GLY A 425 42.13 9.87 17.54
C GLY A 425 41.80 8.38 17.40
N PRO A 426 42.32 7.54 18.32
CA PRO A 426 42.09 6.10 18.33
C PRO A 426 40.67 5.66 18.77
N GLY A 427 39.67 6.54 18.76
CA GLY A 427 38.29 6.24 19.16
C GLY A 427 37.98 6.43 20.65
N GLN A 428 36.83 5.90 21.08
CA GLN A 428 36.32 6.00 22.45
C GLN A 428 35.79 4.66 22.94
N TYR A 429 36.00 4.40 24.22
CA TYR A 429 35.27 3.40 24.98
C TYR A 429 34.58 4.07 26.18
N GLY A 430 33.28 3.84 26.35
CA GLY A 430 32.52 4.34 27.48
C GLY A 430 31.55 3.30 28.01
N ALA A 431 31.44 3.19 29.33
CA ALA A 431 30.45 2.33 29.98
C ALA A 431 29.67 3.10 31.03
N VAL A 432 28.38 2.80 31.15
CA VAL A 432 27.47 3.36 32.16
C VAL A 432 26.90 2.23 32.99
N PHE A 433 26.80 2.48 34.28
CA PHE A 433 26.33 1.57 35.30
C PHE A 433 25.12 2.19 35.98
N THR A 434 24.04 1.42 36.07
CA THR A 434 22.86 1.87 36.80
C THR A 434 23.13 1.89 38.31
N ARG A 435 22.24 2.51 39.08
CA ARG A 435 22.10 2.14 40.50
C ARG A 435 21.71 0.68 40.65
N ASP A 436 21.81 0.15 41.87
CA ASP A 436 21.25 -1.16 42.19
C ASP A 436 19.71 -1.06 42.25
N PHE A 437 19.05 -2.01 41.61
CA PHE A 437 17.60 -2.19 41.65
C PHE A 437 17.24 -3.36 42.57
N ASP A 438 16.30 -3.15 43.49
CA ASP A 438 15.74 -4.19 44.33
C ASP A 438 14.62 -4.90 43.57
N LEU A 439 14.88 -6.16 43.20
CA LEU A 439 13.93 -7.05 42.53
C LEU A 439 13.46 -8.18 43.46
N THR A 440 13.54 -7.98 44.78
CA THR A 440 13.00 -8.93 45.77
C THR A 440 11.53 -9.19 45.50
N GLY A 441 11.14 -10.47 45.48
CA GLY A 441 9.78 -10.91 45.17
C GLY A 441 9.39 -10.86 43.69
N LYS A 442 10.30 -10.50 42.78
CA LYS A 442 10.10 -10.61 41.33
C LYS A 442 10.60 -11.96 40.82
N SER A 443 9.85 -12.57 39.92
CA SER A 443 10.22 -13.79 39.18
C SER A 443 10.44 -13.46 37.70
N ASP A 444 11.19 -14.33 37.02
CA ASP A 444 11.40 -14.30 35.56
C ASP A 444 11.65 -12.90 35.01
N VAL A 445 12.67 -12.27 35.57
CA VAL A 445 13.02 -10.89 35.24
C VAL A 445 13.47 -10.81 33.79
N ALA A 446 12.96 -9.81 33.06
CA ALA A 446 13.42 -9.47 31.72
C ALA A 446 13.78 -7.99 31.64
N LEU A 447 14.82 -7.68 30.86
CA LEU A 447 15.20 -6.34 30.45
C LEU A 447 14.55 -6.04 29.09
N CYS A 448 13.88 -4.90 28.97
CA CYS A 448 13.43 -4.36 27.69
C CYS A 448 13.87 -2.90 27.56
N PHE A 449 14.37 -2.50 26.39
CA PHE A 449 14.75 -1.12 26.11
C PHE A 449 14.72 -0.82 24.62
N HIS A 450 14.62 0.46 24.26
CA HIS A 450 14.77 0.91 22.89
C HIS A 450 16.25 1.17 22.60
N SER A 451 16.79 0.44 21.63
CA SER A 451 18.18 0.56 21.20
C SER A 451 18.24 1.30 19.87
N LEU A 452 18.89 2.46 19.86
CA LEU A 452 19.18 3.23 18.65
C LEU A 452 20.56 2.88 18.06
N TRP A 453 21.09 1.71 18.38
CA TRP A 453 22.39 1.21 17.91
C TRP A 453 22.44 1.10 16.37
N GLU A 454 23.49 1.69 15.79
CA GLU A 454 23.91 1.42 14.42
C GLU A 454 25.28 0.74 14.50
N GLN A 455 25.40 -0.42 13.86
CA GLN A 455 26.64 -1.18 13.88
C GLN A 455 27.56 -0.71 12.76
N ASN A 456 28.85 -0.63 13.06
CA ASN A 456 29.92 -0.53 12.07
C ASN A 456 31.07 -1.52 12.36
N GLN A 457 31.95 -1.80 11.39
CA GLN A 457 33.05 -2.78 11.53
C GLN A 457 34.03 -2.50 12.67
N ASP A 458 34.13 -1.25 13.12
CA ASP A 458 35.10 -0.78 14.10
C ASP A 458 34.45 -0.39 15.45
N SER A 459 33.24 -0.90 15.68
CA SER A 459 32.41 -0.54 16.85
C SER A 459 31.80 -1.76 17.53
N MET A 460 31.45 -1.61 18.80
CA MET A 460 30.79 -2.62 19.61
C MET A 460 29.85 -1.97 20.62
N ALA A 461 28.74 -2.65 20.86
CA ALA A 461 27.87 -2.39 21.98
C ALA A 461 27.75 -3.65 22.85
N ALA A 462 27.73 -3.47 24.17
CA ALA A 462 27.61 -4.56 25.13
C ALA A 462 26.60 -4.22 26.24
N VAL A 463 25.81 -5.24 26.59
CA VAL A 463 24.86 -5.23 27.71
C VAL A 463 25.25 -6.36 28.66
N GLU A 464 25.39 -6.01 29.93
CA GLU A 464 25.72 -6.95 31.01
C GLU A 464 24.94 -6.60 32.27
N TYR A 465 24.87 -7.52 33.22
CA TYR A 465 24.27 -7.27 34.53
C TYR A 465 25.03 -7.95 35.66
N SER A 466 24.85 -7.42 36.87
CA SER A 466 25.43 -7.93 38.10
C SER A 466 24.34 -8.09 39.16
N ILE A 467 24.52 -9.08 40.04
CA ILE A 467 23.66 -9.34 41.22
C ILE A 467 24.45 -9.21 42.54
N ASP A 468 25.71 -8.76 42.45
CA ASP A 468 26.66 -8.64 43.55
C ASP A 468 27.32 -7.25 43.54
N GLN A 469 26.54 -6.24 43.16
CA GLN A 469 26.91 -4.81 43.17
C GLN A 469 28.10 -4.45 42.28
N GLY A 470 28.30 -5.22 41.21
CA GLY A 470 29.33 -5.02 40.19
C GLY A 470 30.63 -5.78 40.44
N ALA A 471 30.67 -6.70 41.40
CA ALA A 471 31.85 -7.53 41.64
C ALA A 471 32.06 -8.57 40.53
N THR A 472 30.97 -9.15 40.01
CA THR A 472 30.96 -10.01 38.83
C THR A 472 29.88 -9.57 37.84
N TRP A 473 30.10 -9.90 36.56
CA TRP A 473 29.23 -9.51 35.46
C TRP A 473 28.80 -10.72 34.64
N MET A 474 27.52 -10.76 34.31
CA MET A 474 26.90 -11.77 33.46
C MET A 474 26.54 -11.17 32.10
N PRO A 475 26.73 -11.93 31.01
CA PRO A 475 26.43 -11.46 29.67
C PRO A 475 24.91 -11.30 29.47
N VAL A 476 24.51 -10.30 28.68
CA VAL A 476 23.15 -10.15 28.17
C VAL A 476 23.15 -10.10 26.65
N ALA A 477 23.96 -9.21 26.06
CA ALA A 477 24.10 -9.14 24.61
C ALA A 477 25.39 -8.41 24.22
N TYR A 478 26.04 -8.89 23.16
CA TYR A 478 27.21 -8.27 22.54
C TYR A 478 26.94 -8.08 21.05
N PHE A 479 26.85 -6.83 20.62
CA PHE A 479 26.55 -6.44 19.25
C PHE A 479 27.85 -6.20 18.51
N LEU A 480 28.08 -6.98 17.45
CA LEU A 480 29.30 -6.96 16.66
C LEU A 480 28.97 -6.97 15.17
N HIS A 481 29.88 -6.47 14.36
CA HIS A 481 29.79 -6.60 12.91
C HIS A 481 29.86 -8.09 12.51
N THR A 482 28.93 -8.51 11.65
CA THR A 482 28.84 -9.90 11.19
C THR A 482 30.13 -10.38 10.49
N GLY A 483 30.85 -9.49 9.80
CA GLY A 483 32.12 -9.82 9.13
C GLY A 483 33.27 -10.17 10.09
N ASP A 484 33.17 -9.79 11.35
CA ASP A 484 34.21 -10.07 12.36
C ASP A 484 33.96 -11.33 13.17
N LEU A 485 32.77 -11.92 13.01
CA LEU A 485 32.42 -13.15 13.69
C LEU A 485 33.27 -14.30 13.17
N ARG A 486 33.85 -15.06 14.10
CA ARG A 486 34.57 -16.29 13.80
C ARG A 486 33.67 -17.47 14.10
N TYR A 487 33.78 -18.49 13.26
CA TYR A 487 32.94 -19.68 13.34
C TYR A 487 33.79 -20.92 13.58
N ASP A 488 33.27 -21.84 14.37
CA ASP A 488 33.86 -23.15 14.58
C ASP A 488 33.58 -24.11 13.41
N ALA A 489 34.03 -25.37 13.54
CA ALA A 489 33.85 -26.39 12.51
C ALA A 489 32.36 -26.77 12.27
N ASP A 490 31.47 -26.48 13.22
CA ASP A 490 30.03 -26.73 13.15
C ASP A 490 29.24 -25.48 12.68
N ASN A 491 29.96 -24.47 12.19
CA ASN A 491 29.42 -23.19 11.74
C ASN A 491 28.61 -22.46 12.84
N GLN A 492 28.99 -22.66 14.11
CA GLN A 492 28.51 -21.88 15.24
C GLN A 492 29.51 -20.77 15.55
N ILE A 493 29.06 -19.70 16.21
CA ILE A 493 29.95 -18.61 16.63
C ILE A 493 30.97 -19.16 17.63
N ASP A 494 32.26 -19.08 17.28
CA ASP A 494 33.36 -19.31 18.22
C ASP A 494 33.60 -18.03 19.00
N ALA A 495 33.00 -17.96 20.20
CA ALA A 495 33.05 -16.76 21.02
C ALA A 495 34.46 -16.40 21.48
N LEU A 496 35.29 -17.40 21.84
CA LEU A 496 36.64 -17.14 22.28
C LEU A 496 37.49 -16.61 21.12
N ALA A 497 37.40 -17.26 19.95
CA ALA A 497 38.12 -16.79 18.77
C ALA A 497 37.65 -15.41 18.32
N THR A 498 36.36 -15.12 18.40
CA THR A 498 35.77 -13.81 18.05
C THR A 498 36.23 -12.71 19.02
N LEU A 499 36.12 -12.94 20.33
CA LEU A 499 36.39 -11.92 21.34
C LEU A 499 37.88 -11.70 21.61
N THR A 500 38.74 -12.67 21.30
CA THR A 500 40.21 -12.54 21.42
C THR A 500 40.90 -12.27 20.08
N ALA A 501 40.12 -12.12 19.01
CA ALA A 501 40.61 -11.67 17.72
C ALA A 501 41.24 -10.29 17.86
N THR A 502 42.49 -10.13 17.45
CA THR A 502 43.05 -8.80 17.25
C THR A 502 42.37 -8.12 16.06
N GLN A 503 41.77 -6.96 16.30
CA GLN A 503 41.18 -6.09 15.30
C GLN A 503 42.07 -4.86 15.08
N PRO A 504 42.35 -4.49 13.82
CA PRO A 504 43.24 -3.37 13.51
C PRO A 504 42.57 -2.00 13.73
N ASP A 505 41.24 -1.96 13.68
CA ASP A 505 40.40 -0.77 13.56
C ASP A 505 39.51 -0.51 14.78
N THR A 506 39.46 -1.39 15.78
CA THR A 506 38.74 -1.14 17.04
C THR A 506 39.40 -0.03 17.89
N PRO A 507 38.62 0.66 18.75
CA PRO A 507 39.13 1.78 19.51
C PRO A 507 40.15 1.34 20.56
N ARG A 508 41.18 2.17 20.80
CA ARG A 508 42.23 1.87 21.78
C ARG A 508 42.17 2.81 22.97
N TYR A 509 42.38 2.26 24.17
CA TYR A 509 42.44 3.03 25.40
C TYR A 509 43.59 2.56 26.30
N VAL A 510 44.03 3.41 27.23
CA VAL A 510 44.98 3.02 28.27
C VAL A 510 44.18 2.66 29.51
N ASP A 511 44.27 1.41 29.95
CA ASP A 511 43.63 0.96 31.17
C ASP A 511 44.28 1.68 32.38
N PRO A 512 43.51 2.44 33.17
CA PRO A 512 44.06 3.23 34.27
C PRO A 512 44.60 2.36 35.42
N SER A 513 44.18 1.10 35.50
CA SER A 513 44.59 0.18 36.57
C SER A 513 45.92 -0.50 36.27
N SER A 514 46.13 -0.93 35.02
CA SER A 514 47.33 -1.65 34.58
C SER A 514 48.35 -0.76 33.86
N GLY A 515 47.91 0.34 33.27
CA GLY A 515 48.71 1.20 32.38
C GLY A 515 48.89 0.60 30.98
N GLU A 516 48.27 -0.54 30.67
CA GLU A 516 48.39 -1.22 29.38
C GLU A 516 47.43 -0.61 28.35
N THR A 517 47.88 -0.54 27.09
CA THR A 517 46.98 -0.23 25.98
C THR A 517 46.08 -1.43 25.69
N ARG A 518 44.77 -1.22 25.76
CA ARG A 518 43.71 -2.18 25.46
C ARG A 518 42.82 -1.71 24.32
N GLY A 519 41.86 -2.55 23.94
CA GLY A 519 40.85 -2.27 22.93
C GLY A 519 41.21 -2.80 21.54
N THR A 520 42.26 -3.62 21.43
CA THR A 520 42.61 -4.31 20.19
C THR A 520 41.79 -5.58 19.96
N MET A 521 40.96 -5.97 20.93
CA MET A 521 40.10 -7.16 20.86
C MET A 521 38.74 -6.81 21.46
N TYR A 522 37.65 -7.37 20.94
CA TYR A 522 36.31 -7.09 21.46
C TYR A 522 36.13 -7.50 22.94
N GLY A 523 36.86 -8.53 23.39
CA GLY A 523 36.89 -8.97 24.77
C GLY A 523 37.39 -7.90 25.76
N ASP A 524 38.12 -6.89 25.30
CA ASP A 524 38.62 -5.79 26.14
C ASP A 524 37.52 -4.81 26.59
N PHE A 525 36.33 -4.86 26.00
CA PHE A 525 35.22 -3.95 26.28
C PHE A 525 34.11 -4.58 27.14
N ILE A 526 34.25 -5.86 27.50
CA ILE A 526 33.27 -6.60 28.30
C ILE A 526 33.85 -6.97 29.68
N GLN A 527 32.98 -7.25 30.64
CA GLN A 527 33.37 -7.60 32.00
C GLN A 527 33.05 -9.06 32.36
N ALA A 528 32.14 -9.71 31.62
CA ALA A 528 31.90 -11.13 31.80
C ALA A 528 33.18 -11.93 31.48
N PRO A 529 33.43 -13.04 32.21
CA PRO A 529 34.54 -13.94 31.90
C PRO A 529 34.50 -14.43 30.45
N LEU A 530 35.65 -14.42 29.78
CA LEU A 530 35.76 -14.93 28.41
C LEU A 530 35.75 -16.46 28.40
N ASP A 531 34.65 -17.05 27.93
CA ASP A 531 34.55 -18.48 27.72
C ASP A 531 33.62 -18.81 26.52
N PRO A 532 33.64 -20.05 25.99
CA PRO A 532 32.86 -20.43 24.81
C PRO A 532 31.34 -20.25 24.95
N SER A 533 30.79 -20.23 26.17
CA SER A 533 29.34 -20.04 26.39
C SER A 533 28.84 -18.65 25.99
N LEU A 534 29.75 -17.68 25.84
CA LEU A 534 29.43 -16.33 25.36
C LEU A 534 28.83 -16.32 23.93
N ALA A 535 28.97 -17.41 23.17
CA ALA A 535 28.45 -17.53 21.81
C ALA A 535 26.94 -17.25 21.73
N ALA A 536 26.18 -17.61 22.77
CA ALA A 536 24.73 -17.39 22.82
C ALA A 536 24.33 -15.91 23.00
N TYR A 537 25.28 -15.05 23.38
CA TYR A 537 25.04 -13.64 23.67
C TYR A 537 25.63 -12.72 22.59
N ILE A 538 26.48 -13.24 21.71
CA ILE A 538 27.02 -12.51 20.56
C ILE A 538 25.96 -12.46 19.47
N GLN A 539 25.69 -11.25 18.98
CA GLN A 539 24.76 -11.00 17.88
C GLN A 539 25.47 -10.26 16.77
N GLY A 540 25.55 -10.91 15.60
CA GLY A 540 25.95 -10.26 14.36
C GLY A 540 24.93 -9.20 13.96
N ARG A 541 25.43 -8.01 13.64
CA ARG A 541 24.68 -6.87 13.16
C ARG A 541 25.25 -6.46 11.79
N ASP A 542 24.40 -5.81 10.99
CA ASP A 542 24.75 -5.37 9.65
C ASP A 542 25.59 -4.10 9.72
N ASP A 543 26.66 -4.06 8.94
CA ASP A 543 27.55 -2.92 8.79
C ASP A 543 26.81 -1.72 8.16
N ASP A 544 27.05 -0.51 8.66
CA ASP A 544 26.57 0.76 8.10
C ASP A 544 25.04 0.85 7.91
N ASN A 545 24.27 0.02 8.63
CA ASN A 545 22.82 -0.06 8.48
C ASN A 545 22.07 0.69 9.57
N ALA A 546 21.64 1.91 9.25
CA ALA A 546 20.87 2.78 10.12
C ALA A 546 19.46 2.26 10.46
N VAL A 547 19.00 1.11 9.95
CA VAL A 547 17.64 0.59 10.20
C VAL A 547 17.65 -0.71 11.00
N THR A 548 18.35 -1.75 10.52
CA THR A 548 18.14 -3.14 10.98
C THR A 548 18.68 -3.43 12.38
N SER A 549 19.65 -2.64 12.83
CA SER A 549 20.27 -2.74 14.16
C SER A 549 19.52 -1.96 15.25
N LYS A 550 18.63 -1.04 14.87
CA LYS A 550 17.79 -0.28 15.81
C LYS A 550 16.55 -1.09 16.17
N ARG A 551 16.33 -1.38 17.45
CA ARG A 551 15.36 -2.38 17.89
C ARG A 551 14.72 -2.03 19.23
N VAL A 552 13.55 -2.61 19.48
CA VAL A 552 13.12 -2.87 20.86
C VAL A 552 13.82 -4.16 21.28
N GLU A 553 14.81 -4.05 22.15
CA GLU A 553 15.59 -5.17 22.65
C GLU A 553 14.86 -5.79 23.85
N PHE A 554 14.79 -7.13 23.90
CA PHE A 554 14.15 -7.87 25.00
C PHE A 554 15.02 -9.06 25.39
N PHE A 555 15.46 -9.10 26.65
CA PHE A 555 16.38 -10.13 27.16
C PHE A 555 15.93 -10.68 28.51
N PRO A 556 15.78 -12.02 28.66
CA PRO A 556 15.56 -12.61 29.97
C PRO A 556 16.84 -12.52 30.83
N LEU A 557 16.68 -12.16 32.10
CA LEU A 557 17.73 -12.05 33.11
C LEU A 557 17.47 -13.04 34.25
N PRO A 558 17.65 -14.35 34.05
CA PRO A 558 17.21 -15.38 34.98
C PRO A 558 17.84 -15.26 36.38
N ALA A 559 19.10 -14.84 36.48
CA ALA A 559 19.77 -14.70 37.77
C ALA A 559 19.33 -13.45 38.55
N ALA A 560 18.66 -12.49 37.90
CA ALA A 560 18.17 -11.27 38.53
C ALA A 560 16.87 -11.49 39.35
N ALA A 561 16.21 -12.64 39.17
CA ALA A 561 15.00 -12.97 39.91
C ALA A 561 15.27 -13.02 41.43
N ASN A 562 14.40 -12.35 42.20
CA ASN A 562 14.45 -12.27 43.65
C ASN A 562 15.79 -11.76 44.22
N GLN A 563 16.52 -10.92 43.47
CA GLN A 563 17.76 -10.32 43.93
C GLN A 563 17.54 -8.90 44.47
N PRO A 564 18.14 -8.53 45.60
CA PRO A 564 17.98 -7.20 46.19
C PRO A 564 18.85 -6.12 45.55
N ALA A 565 19.83 -6.51 44.73
CA ALA A 565 20.80 -5.58 44.14
C ALA A 565 21.18 -6.00 42.72
N VAL A 566 20.33 -5.63 41.75
CA VAL A 566 20.58 -5.86 40.33
C VAL A 566 21.10 -4.59 39.68
N ARG A 567 22.28 -4.66 39.06
CA ARG A 567 22.90 -3.54 38.34
C ARG A 567 23.04 -3.86 36.87
N LEU A 568 22.69 -2.93 35.99
CA LEU A 568 22.91 -3.06 34.55
C LEU A 568 24.17 -2.28 34.14
N ARG A 569 24.83 -2.77 33.09
CA ARG A 569 25.95 -2.10 32.41
C ARG A 569 25.65 -2.04 30.93
N PHE A 570 25.74 -0.84 30.38
CA PHE A 570 25.77 -0.60 28.95
C PHE A 570 27.14 -0.06 28.57
N ALA A 571 27.77 -0.65 27.56
CA ALA A 571 29.09 -0.26 27.10
C ALA A 571 29.10 -0.05 25.59
N HIS A 572 29.71 1.04 25.17
CA HIS A 572 29.90 1.43 23.79
C HIS A 572 31.39 1.60 23.54
N ALA A 573 31.86 1.04 22.43
CA ALA A 573 33.19 1.27 21.91
C ALA A 573 33.07 1.56 20.42
N GLY A 574 33.71 2.63 19.93
CA GLY A 574 33.78 2.90 18.50
C GLY A 574 34.87 3.90 18.14
N THR A 575 35.26 3.91 16.88
CA THR A 575 36.08 4.95 16.26
C THR A 575 35.21 5.98 15.56
N ASP A 576 35.82 7.09 15.15
CA ASP A 576 35.26 8.21 14.38
C ASP A 576 33.78 8.08 13.92
N SER A 577 32.86 8.66 14.72
CA SER A 577 31.44 8.93 14.44
C SER A 577 30.37 7.88 14.76
N TRP A 578 30.73 6.77 15.41
CA TRP A 578 29.76 5.78 15.90
C TRP A 578 29.09 6.17 17.21
N TYR A 579 27.89 5.62 17.43
CA TYR A 579 27.03 6.07 18.52
C TYR A 579 26.09 4.97 19.01
N TRP A 580 25.61 5.15 20.24
CA TRP A 580 24.52 4.37 20.78
C TRP A 580 23.58 5.27 21.60
N GLY A 581 22.33 5.39 21.14
CA GLY A 581 21.22 5.92 21.93
C GLY A 581 20.43 4.79 22.59
N ILE A 582 19.95 5.03 23.80
CA ILE A 582 19.11 4.12 24.57
C ILE A 582 17.95 4.92 25.15
N ASP A 583 16.74 4.35 25.06
CA ASP A 583 15.52 4.90 25.65
C ASP A 583 14.68 3.78 26.32
N ASP A 584 13.73 4.16 27.16
CA ASP A 584 12.74 3.27 27.80
C ASP A 584 13.34 2.01 28.47
N VAL A 585 14.37 2.18 29.31
CA VAL A 585 15.03 1.07 30.01
C VAL A 585 14.11 0.54 31.11
N GLY A 586 13.56 -0.66 30.91
CA GLY A 586 12.65 -1.30 31.85
C GLY A 586 13.08 -2.69 32.30
N LEU A 587 12.85 -2.98 33.58
CA LEU A 587 12.93 -4.33 34.15
C LEU A 587 11.51 -4.80 34.46
N TYR A 588 11.17 -5.99 33.96
CA TYR A 588 9.83 -6.55 34.01
C TYR A 588 9.87 -7.89 34.73
N SER A 589 8.91 -8.14 35.61
CA SER A 589 8.70 -9.47 36.18
C SER A 589 7.71 -10.21 35.30
N MET A 590 8.21 -11.12 34.46
CA MET A 590 7.37 -11.81 33.49
C MET A 590 6.51 -12.86 34.19
N PRO A 591 5.25 -13.06 33.74
CA PRO A 591 4.46 -14.18 34.21
C PRO A 591 5.11 -15.50 33.77
N HIS A 592 5.37 -16.40 34.72
CA HIS A 592 5.93 -17.72 34.43
C HIS A 592 4.86 -18.77 34.59
N LEU A 593 4.66 -19.60 33.56
CA LEU A 593 3.77 -20.75 33.62
C LEU A 593 4.58 -22.00 33.97
N ASP A 594 4.38 -22.47 35.20
CA ASP A 594 4.88 -23.76 35.66
C ASP A 594 3.88 -24.88 35.37
N ILE A 595 4.41 -26.04 35.00
CA ILE A 595 3.64 -27.28 34.91
C ILE A 595 4.12 -28.22 36.01
N VAL A 596 3.28 -28.42 37.01
CA VAL A 596 3.52 -29.40 38.07
C VAL A 596 2.76 -30.68 37.71
N SER A 597 3.49 -31.73 37.33
CA SER A 597 2.89 -33.06 37.14
C SER A 597 2.54 -33.68 38.50
N GLY A 598 1.28 -34.04 38.69
CA GLY A 598 0.84 -34.77 39.88
C GLY A 598 1.28 -36.23 39.77
N GLY A 599 1.98 -36.74 40.78
CA GLY A 599 2.41 -38.14 40.83
C GLY A 599 1.25 -39.14 40.67
N ALA A 600 1.54 -40.28 40.05
CA ALA A 600 0.76 -41.52 39.96
C ALA A 600 -0.79 -41.37 39.95
N GLY A 601 -1.32 -40.58 39.00
CA GLY A 601 -2.77 -40.46 38.78
C GLY A 601 -3.19 -39.86 37.45
N GLY A 602 -2.23 -39.42 36.61
CA GLY A 602 -2.51 -38.90 35.27
C GLY A 602 -3.08 -37.48 35.23
N GLY A 603 -3.08 -36.72 36.32
CA GLY A 603 -3.44 -35.30 36.34
C GLY A 603 -2.19 -34.40 36.36
N ALA A 604 -2.28 -33.23 35.74
CA ALA A 604 -1.27 -32.18 35.82
C ALA A 604 -1.90 -30.89 36.36
N THR A 605 -1.12 -30.04 37.02
CA THR A 605 -1.56 -28.72 37.44
C THR A 605 -0.68 -27.68 36.74
N LEU A 606 -1.33 -26.74 36.08
CA LEU A 606 -0.68 -25.51 35.65
C LEU A 606 -0.70 -24.55 36.83
N SER A 607 0.44 -23.95 37.16
CA SER A 607 0.52 -22.86 38.12
C SER A 607 1.30 -21.71 37.52
N TRP A 608 1.01 -20.47 37.91
CA TRP A 608 1.80 -19.36 37.39
C TRP A 608 2.12 -18.30 38.43
N THR A 609 3.21 -17.58 38.16
CA THR A 609 3.68 -16.43 38.93
C THR A 609 3.32 -15.12 38.22
N GLY A 610 3.51 -13.98 38.90
CA GLY A 610 3.16 -12.66 38.35
C GLY A 610 1.65 -12.45 38.17
N ASP A 611 1.22 -11.25 37.80
CA ASP A 611 -0.20 -10.86 37.78
C ASP A 611 -0.94 -11.20 36.49
N GLY A 612 -0.31 -12.00 35.63
CA GLY A 612 -0.91 -12.45 34.38
C GLY A 612 -2.10 -13.39 34.60
N ARG A 613 -2.92 -13.52 33.56
CA ARG A 613 -4.11 -14.38 33.52
C ARG A 613 -3.87 -15.57 32.61
N LEU A 614 -4.48 -16.71 32.95
CA LEU A 614 -4.35 -17.93 32.14
C LEU A 614 -5.30 -17.88 30.94
N PHE A 615 -4.77 -18.13 29.75
CA PHE A 615 -5.52 -18.27 28.50
C PHE A 615 -5.35 -19.69 27.94
N ARG A 616 -6.40 -20.20 27.29
CA ARG A 616 -6.40 -21.49 26.59
C ARG A 616 -6.83 -21.37 25.13
N ALA A 617 -6.30 -22.24 24.27
CA ALA A 617 -6.67 -22.36 22.86
C ALA A 617 -6.58 -23.82 22.38
N ALA A 618 -7.34 -24.15 21.33
CA ALA A 618 -7.27 -25.47 20.67
C ALA A 618 -6.06 -25.57 19.72
N GLU A 619 -5.54 -24.43 19.25
CA GLU A 619 -4.39 -24.32 18.34
C GLU A 619 -3.42 -23.25 18.87
N LEU A 620 -2.13 -23.39 18.56
CA LEU A 620 -1.09 -22.47 19.04
C LEU A 620 -1.33 -21.02 18.57
N GLU A 621 -1.90 -20.85 17.38
CA GLU A 621 -2.22 -19.55 16.78
C GLU A 621 -3.48 -18.90 17.38
N GLY A 622 -4.23 -19.62 18.20
CA GLY A 622 -5.49 -19.17 18.79
C GLY A 622 -6.73 -19.67 18.01
N PRO A 623 -7.90 -19.02 18.17
CA PRO A 623 -8.15 -17.88 19.04
C PRO A 623 -7.95 -18.25 20.52
N TRP A 624 -7.33 -17.33 21.28
CA TRP A 624 -7.06 -17.50 22.71
C TRP A 624 -8.21 -16.95 23.55
N ALA A 625 -8.70 -17.75 24.49
CA ALA A 625 -9.76 -17.34 25.43
C ALA A 625 -9.24 -17.38 26.87
N GLU A 626 -9.58 -16.37 27.66
CA GLU A 626 -9.26 -16.34 29.10
C GLU A 626 -9.96 -17.51 29.79
N VAL A 627 -9.24 -18.25 30.64
CA VAL A 627 -9.83 -19.31 31.46
C VAL A 627 -10.71 -18.65 32.53
N PRO A 628 -12.01 -18.97 32.60
CA PRO A 628 -12.92 -18.34 33.56
C PRO A 628 -12.43 -18.47 35.00
N ALA A 629 -12.55 -17.40 35.79
CA ALA A 629 -12.08 -17.37 37.17
C ALA A 629 -12.67 -18.48 38.06
N GLY A 630 -13.86 -18.99 37.74
CA GLY A 630 -14.50 -20.11 38.44
C GLY A 630 -13.86 -21.48 38.18
N GLU A 631 -13.03 -21.60 37.15
CA GLU A 631 -12.25 -22.82 36.85
C GLU A 631 -10.85 -22.79 37.49
N LEU A 632 -10.45 -21.66 38.10
CA LEU A 632 -9.13 -21.46 38.70
C LEU A 632 -9.17 -21.69 40.21
N ASN A 633 -8.07 -22.21 40.76
CA ASN A 633 -7.82 -22.24 42.21
C ASN A 633 -6.63 -21.31 42.53
N GLY A 634 -6.91 -20.02 42.69
CA GLY A 634 -5.86 -19.00 42.76
C GLY A 634 -5.11 -18.90 41.42
N LYS A 635 -3.77 -18.87 41.45
CA LYS A 635 -2.91 -18.92 40.24
C LYS A 635 -2.60 -20.36 39.83
N SER A 636 -3.61 -21.23 39.86
CA SER A 636 -3.49 -22.62 39.42
C SER A 636 -4.73 -23.12 38.67
N TYR A 637 -4.51 -24.05 37.75
CA TYR A 637 -5.52 -24.69 36.92
C TYR A 637 -5.24 -26.19 36.82
N ALA A 638 -6.23 -27.01 37.17
CA ALA A 638 -6.11 -28.46 37.12
C ALA A 638 -6.41 -28.99 35.71
N LEU A 639 -5.50 -29.78 35.15
CA LEU A 639 -5.68 -30.52 33.91
C LEU A 639 -6.21 -31.91 34.24
N ASP A 640 -7.44 -32.19 33.81
CA ASP A 640 -8.05 -33.51 33.90
C ASP A 640 -7.74 -34.40 32.68
N ALA A 641 -8.21 -35.65 32.71
CA ALA A 641 -8.01 -36.60 31.63
C ALA A 641 -8.62 -36.16 30.27
N ALA A 642 -9.67 -35.32 30.28
CA ALA A 642 -10.26 -34.80 29.05
C ALA A 642 -9.33 -33.76 28.40
N HIS A 643 -8.64 -32.93 29.19
CA HIS A 643 -7.63 -31.99 28.70
C HIS A 643 -6.42 -32.70 28.08
N LEU A 644 -6.07 -33.87 28.59
CA LEU A 644 -4.93 -34.67 28.12
C LEU A 644 -5.26 -35.57 26.92
N SER A 645 -6.54 -35.69 26.57
CA SER A 645 -7.01 -36.50 25.43
C SER A 645 -7.01 -35.75 24.09
N GLY A 646 -6.74 -34.44 24.10
CA GLY A 646 -6.62 -33.59 22.92
C GLY A 646 -5.41 -32.65 22.99
N ARG A 647 -5.09 -31.96 21.89
CA ARG A 647 -4.10 -30.87 21.91
C ARG A 647 -4.77 -29.61 22.44
N GLN A 648 -4.31 -29.13 23.58
CA GLN A 648 -4.66 -27.81 24.11
C GLN A 648 -3.39 -27.03 24.41
N TYR A 649 -3.47 -25.72 24.19
CA TYR A 649 -2.37 -24.79 24.40
C TYR A 649 -2.76 -23.81 25.51
N PHE A 650 -1.81 -23.53 26.39
CA PHE A 650 -1.98 -22.62 27.52
C PHE A 650 -0.90 -21.54 27.48
N ARG A 651 -1.25 -20.33 27.89
CA ARG A 651 -0.30 -19.22 28.10
C ARG A 651 -0.76 -18.33 29.22
N VAL A 652 0.17 -17.58 29.80
CA VAL A 652 -0.13 -16.52 30.77
C VAL A 652 0.17 -15.18 30.10
N GLN A 653 -0.76 -14.23 30.18
CA GLN A 653 -0.61 -12.88 29.63
C GLN A 653 -0.88 -11.81 30.68
#